data_AF-A0A3M0KMW7-F1
#
_entry.id   AF-A0A3M0KMW7-F1
#
_cell.length_a   1.000
_cell.length_b   1.000
_cell.length_c   1.000
_cell.angle_alpha   90.00
_cell.angle_beta   90.00
_cell.angle_gamma   90.00
#
_symmetry.space_group_name_H-M   'P 1'
#
loop_
_entity.id
_entity.type
_entity.pdbx_description
1 polymer ?
#
loop_
_entity_poly.entity_id
_entity_poly.type
_entity_poly.pdbx_seq_one_letter_code
_entity_poly.pdbx_strand_id
1 'polypeptide(L)'
;MELPESQCKKVKLSNRVPSWGMQRATNVTYQAHHVSRNKRGQVVGTRSGFRGCTVWLTGLSGAGKTTVSMALEEYLVCHGIPCYTLDGDNIRQGLNKNLGFTPEDREENVRRIAEVAKLFADAGLVCITSFISPYAQDRNNARRIHEGASLPFFEVFVDAPLHVCEQRDVKGLYKKARAGEIKGFTGIDSEYEKPEAPELVLKTDSCDVNDCIQQVVELLQERVCALLLHPEKKTDIDVLLWAEQSVTKMVRGWSMSLCKERLRGSGVVQPGEEKAKGVLVAVSVIQDIVPVDASYEVKELYVPENKLQLAKTDAESLLTLEINKVDMQWVQVLAEGWATPLNGFMREREYLQCLHFDCLLDGGVINLSVPIVLTATQEDKERLDGCTAIALVYEGRRVAILRNPEFYEHRKEERCARQWGTTCKEHPYIKMVMEQGNWLVGGDLQVLDRIYWNDGLDQYRLTPAELRQKFKEMNADAVFAFQLRNPVHNGHALLMQDTHKQLLERGYRRPVLLLHPLGGWTKEDDVPLMWRMKQHAAVLEEGILNPETTVVAIFPSPMMYAGPTEVQWHCRSRMVAGANFYIVGRDPAGMPHPDTGKDLYEPTHGAKVLTMAPGLRALEIVPFRVAAYNKKKKCMDYYDSNHHEDFDFISGTRMRKLAREGQNPPEGFMAPKAWTVLTEYYKSLEKA
;
A
#
# COMPACT_ATOMS: atom_id res chain seq x y z
N MET A 1 39.27 -9.98 -35.35
CA MET A 1 38.18 -10.97 -35.28
C MET A 1 36.96 -10.28 -35.84
N GLU A 2 36.57 -10.66 -37.06
CA GLU A 2 35.55 -9.99 -37.88
C GLU A 2 34.16 -10.14 -37.25
N LEU A 3 33.36 -9.06 -37.29
CA LEU A 3 31.96 -9.07 -36.90
C LEU A 3 31.11 -9.68 -38.03
N PRO A 4 30.08 -10.50 -37.75
CA PRO A 4 29.26 -11.09 -38.81
C PRO A 4 28.34 -10.04 -39.45
N GLU A 5 28.31 -10.00 -40.78
CA GLU A 5 27.33 -9.26 -41.56
C GLU A 5 25.92 -9.80 -41.28
N SER A 6 25.12 -9.04 -40.53
CA SER A 6 23.69 -9.31 -40.41
C SER A 6 22.95 -8.77 -41.63
N GLN A 7 22.38 -9.69 -42.43
CA GLN A 7 21.52 -9.37 -43.56
C GLN A 7 20.26 -8.64 -43.08
N CYS A 8 20.25 -7.31 -43.20
CA CYS A 8 19.07 -6.48 -42.95
C CYS A 8 18.07 -6.65 -44.09
N LYS A 9 17.02 -7.46 -43.90
CA LYS A 9 15.93 -7.60 -44.88
C LYS A 9 15.14 -6.29 -44.97
N LYS A 10 15.33 -5.57 -46.07
CA LYS A 10 14.54 -4.38 -46.45
C LYS A 10 13.11 -4.82 -46.77
N VAL A 11 12.14 -4.39 -45.95
CA VAL A 11 10.70 -4.57 -46.24
C VAL A 11 10.19 -3.30 -46.94
N LYS A 12 9.72 -3.44 -48.18
CA LYS A 12 8.99 -2.37 -48.90
C LYS A 12 7.54 -2.36 -48.43
N LEU A 13 7.07 -1.24 -47.89
CA LEU A 13 5.66 -1.01 -47.57
C LEU A 13 4.86 -0.77 -48.86
N SER A 14 3.88 -1.63 -49.16
CA SER A 14 2.90 -1.39 -50.23
C SER A 14 1.58 -0.91 -49.62
N ASN A 15 1.26 0.38 -49.75
CA ASN A 15 -0.05 0.91 -49.37
C ASN A 15 -0.77 1.48 -50.59
N ARG A 16 -1.92 0.89 -50.97
CA ARG A 16 -2.91 1.50 -51.88
C ARG A 16 -4.04 2.12 -51.04
N VAL A 17 -4.07 3.45 -50.93
CA VAL A 17 -5.17 4.30 -50.41
C VAL A 17 -5.13 5.65 -51.19
N PRO A 18 -6.25 6.36 -51.46
CA PRO A 18 -6.34 7.40 -52.50
C PRO A 18 -5.45 8.63 -52.30
N SER A 19 -4.99 9.21 -53.42
CA SER A 19 -3.95 10.25 -53.52
C SER A 19 -4.48 11.67 -53.33
N TRP A 20 -3.87 12.43 -52.41
CA TRP A 20 -4.10 13.86 -52.19
C TRP A 20 -2.87 14.71 -52.53
N GLY A 21 -2.46 14.76 -53.80
CA GLY A 21 -1.60 15.81 -54.35
C GLY A 21 -0.19 16.06 -53.76
N MET A 22 0.23 15.43 -52.67
CA MET A 22 1.56 15.59 -52.07
C MET A 22 2.57 14.65 -52.72
N GLN A 23 3.66 15.19 -53.28
CA GLN A 23 4.85 14.42 -53.62
C GLN A 23 5.39 13.75 -52.35
N ARG A 24 5.20 12.43 -52.22
CA ARG A 24 5.83 11.65 -51.16
C ARG A 24 7.26 11.33 -51.55
N ALA A 25 8.18 11.43 -50.60
CA ALA A 25 9.56 10.99 -50.81
C ALA A 25 9.57 9.49 -51.12
N THR A 26 9.92 9.12 -52.35
CA THR A 26 9.92 7.72 -52.83
C THR A 26 11.11 6.90 -52.33
N ASN A 27 12.06 7.55 -51.65
CA ASN A 27 13.40 7.02 -51.36
C ASN A 27 13.71 6.98 -49.84
N VAL A 28 12.70 6.96 -48.96
CA VAL A 28 12.91 6.92 -47.50
C VAL A 28 12.74 5.49 -46.98
N THR A 29 13.72 5.01 -46.22
CA THR A 29 13.66 3.72 -45.51
C THR A 29 13.58 3.95 -44.01
N TYR A 30 12.69 3.23 -43.33
CA TYR A 30 12.63 3.25 -41.86
C TYR A 30 13.94 2.75 -41.26
N GLN A 31 14.53 3.51 -40.34
CA GLN A 31 15.70 3.12 -39.58
C GLN A 31 15.28 2.72 -38.17
N ALA A 32 15.38 1.44 -37.83
CA ALA A 32 15.13 0.97 -36.48
C ALA A 32 16.22 1.46 -35.53
N HIS A 33 15.84 1.86 -34.30
CA HIS A 33 16.80 2.21 -33.26
C HIS A 33 17.64 0.99 -32.84
N HIS A 34 18.95 1.18 -32.66
CA HIS A 34 19.85 0.13 -32.16
C HIS A 34 19.60 -0.24 -30.69
N VAL A 35 19.14 0.72 -29.87
CA VAL A 35 18.80 0.50 -28.46
C VAL A 35 17.28 0.34 -28.33
N SER A 36 16.84 -0.81 -27.82
CA SER A 36 15.42 -1.11 -27.65
C SER A 36 14.76 -0.21 -26.61
N ARG A 37 13.44 -0.03 -26.73
CA ARG A 37 12.61 0.68 -25.73
C ARG A 37 12.82 0.14 -24.32
N ASN A 38 12.93 -1.17 -24.15
CA ASN A 38 13.20 -1.78 -22.85
C ASN A 38 14.52 -1.25 -22.24
N LYS A 39 15.63 -1.29 -22.99
CA LYS A 39 16.94 -0.80 -22.51
C LYS A 39 16.92 0.70 -22.21
N ARG A 40 16.28 1.50 -23.06
CA ARG A 40 16.10 2.94 -22.81
C ARG A 40 15.27 3.20 -21.56
N GLY A 41 14.18 2.45 -21.37
CA GLY A 41 13.33 2.53 -20.18
C GLY A 41 14.05 2.21 -18.86
N GLN A 42 15.12 1.39 -18.88
CA GLN A 42 15.92 1.13 -17.68
C GLN A 42 16.76 2.33 -17.20
N VAL A 43 16.98 3.34 -18.07
CA VAL A 43 17.82 4.51 -17.75
C VAL A 43 17.05 5.83 -17.78
N VAL A 44 15.74 5.81 -18.08
CA VAL A 44 14.88 6.99 -18.08
C VAL A 44 14.19 7.08 -16.71
N GLY A 45 14.74 7.91 -15.83
CA GLY A 45 14.29 8.08 -14.45
C GLY A 45 14.87 7.03 -13.49
N THR A 46 14.35 6.98 -12.27
CA THR A 46 14.80 6.03 -11.22
C THR A 46 13.95 4.77 -11.13
N ARG A 47 12.70 4.82 -11.62
CA ARG A 47 11.79 3.66 -11.68
C ARG A 47 12.06 2.85 -12.94
N SER A 48 12.30 1.54 -12.79
CA SER A 48 12.57 0.63 -13.91
C SER A 48 11.35 0.40 -14.81
N GLY A 49 11.58 -0.02 -16.05
CA GLY A 49 10.53 -0.33 -17.03
C GLY A 49 10.25 0.80 -18.03
N PHE A 50 9.90 0.43 -19.25
CA PHE A 50 9.51 1.40 -20.29
C PHE A 50 8.05 1.82 -20.07
N ARG A 51 7.83 3.13 -19.94
CA ARG A 51 6.51 3.74 -19.66
C ARG A 51 6.14 4.87 -20.63
N GLY A 52 6.79 4.89 -21.79
CA GLY A 52 6.58 5.94 -22.76
C GLY A 52 5.17 5.91 -23.34
N CYS A 53 4.42 7.00 -23.19
CA CYS A 53 3.02 7.12 -23.61
C CYS A 53 2.65 8.58 -23.90
N THR A 54 1.45 8.80 -24.46
CA THR A 54 0.88 10.14 -24.61
C THR A 54 -0.46 10.27 -23.90
N VAL A 55 -0.56 11.29 -23.04
CA VAL A 55 -1.82 11.76 -22.44
C VAL A 55 -2.29 12.96 -23.27
N TRP A 56 -3.39 12.76 -24.00
CA TRP A 56 -3.95 13.72 -24.94
C TRP A 56 -5.14 14.46 -24.34
N LEU A 57 -4.91 15.66 -23.81
CA LEU A 57 -5.99 16.49 -23.27
C LEU A 57 -6.68 17.25 -24.41
N THR A 58 -7.98 17.05 -24.55
CA THR A 58 -8.84 17.77 -25.51
C THR A 58 -10.03 18.43 -24.80
N GLY A 59 -10.54 19.55 -25.33
CA GLY A 59 -11.65 20.28 -24.72
C GLY A 59 -11.71 21.74 -25.15
N LEU A 60 -12.79 22.43 -24.81
CA LEU A 60 -12.98 23.85 -25.10
C LEU A 60 -11.90 24.74 -24.47
N SER A 61 -11.68 25.94 -25.02
CA SER A 61 -10.85 26.96 -24.36
C SER A 61 -11.39 27.24 -22.96
N GLY A 62 -10.54 27.40 -21.93
CA GLY A 62 -11.01 27.62 -20.56
C GLY A 62 -11.61 26.40 -19.84
N ALA A 63 -11.68 25.22 -20.49
CA ALA A 63 -12.19 24.00 -19.85
C ALA A 63 -11.25 23.43 -18.76
N GLY A 64 -9.97 23.80 -18.73
CA GLY A 64 -9.03 23.39 -17.68
C GLY A 64 -7.81 22.56 -18.12
N LYS A 65 -7.62 22.33 -19.43
CA LYS A 65 -6.49 21.52 -19.98
C LYS A 65 -5.12 21.92 -19.43
N THR A 66 -4.77 23.21 -19.51
CA THR A 66 -3.47 23.71 -19.03
C THR A 66 -3.31 23.50 -17.52
N THR A 67 -4.37 23.68 -16.73
CA THR A 67 -4.34 23.43 -15.28
C THR A 67 -4.08 21.96 -14.98
N VAL A 68 -4.80 21.06 -15.65
CA VAL A 68 -4.63 19.60 -15.50
C VAL A 68 -3.24 19.15 -15.96
N SER A 69 -2.74 19.65 -17.09
CA SER A 69 -1.43 19.24 -17.60
C SER A 69 -0.28 19.64 -16.66
N MET A 70 -0.34 20.86 -16.10
CA MET A 70 0.71 21.36 -15.20
C MET A 70 0.70 20.62 -13.86
N ALA A 71 -0.49 20.39 -13.28
CA ALA A 71 -0.60 19.63 -12.03
C ALA A 71 -0.24 18.14 -12.23
N LEU A 72 -0.54 17.54 -13.39
CA LEU A 72 -0.11 16.19 -13.72
C LEU A 72 1.41 16.10 -13.92
N GLU A 73 2.02 17.08 -14.60
CA GLU A 73 3.47 17.17 -14.75
C GLU A 73 4.16 17.26 -13.39
N GLU A 74 3.67 18.11 -12.49
CA GLU A 74 4.16 18.21 -11.11
C GLU A 74 4.05 16.86 -10.37
N TYR A 75 2.89 16.21 -10.44
CA TYR A 75 2.69 14.89 -9.83
C TYR A 75 3.72 13.87 -10.34
N LEU A 76 3.87 13.71 -11.65
CA LEU A 76 4.76 12.72 -12.25
C LEU A 76 6.23 12.98 -11.85
N VAL A 77 6.68 14.24 -11.89
CA VAL A 77 8.03 14.63 -11.48
C VAL A 77 8.27 14.32 -10.01
N CYS A 78 7.33 14.67 -9.11
CA CYS A 78 7.41 14.37 -7.68
C CYS A 78 7.49 12.86 -7.39
N HIS A 79 6.93 12.02 -8.26
CA HIS A 79 6.99 10.55 -8.15
C HIS A 79 8.16 9.93 -8.94
N GLY A 80 9.07 10.73 -9.48
CA GLY A 80 10.27 10.25 -10.18
C GLY A 80 10.00 9.69 -11.57
N ILE A 81 8.89 10.09 -12.20
CA ILE A 81 8.48 9.70 -13.55
C ILE A 81 8.79 10.85 -14.52
N PRO A 82 9.75 10.68 -15.45
CA PRO A 82 10.05 11.71 -16.43
C PRO A 82 8.88 11.95 -17.40
N CYS A 83 8.47 13.20 -17.53
CA CYS A 83 7.39 13.63 -18.40
C CYS A 83 7.75 14.94 -19.12
N TYR A 84 6.96 15.31 -20.14
CA TYR A 84 7.11 16.60 -20.82
C TYR A 84 5.79 17.08 -21.42
N THR A 85 5.46 18.34 -21.18
CA THR A 85 4.21 18.95 -21.67
C THR A 85 4.39 19.70 -23.00
N LEU A 86 3.61 19.29 -24.00
CA LEU A 86 3.40 20.03 -25.25
C LEU A 86 2.12 20.86 -25.11
N ASP A 87 2.27 22.17 -24.94
CA ASP A 87 1.14 23.11 -24.84
C ASP A 87 1.10 24.09 -26.02
N GLY A 88 -0.08 24.65 -26.26
CA GLY A 88 -0.33 25.70 -27.25
C GLY A 88 0.65 26.86 -27.15
N ASP A 89 1.01 27.26 -25.94
CA ASP A 89 1.88 28.41 -25.72
C ASP A 89 3.36 28.09 -26.09
N ASN A 90 3.80 26.84 -25.93
CA ASN A 90 5.17 26.39 -26.25
C ASN A 90 5.34 26.07 -27.75
N ILE A 91 4.41 25.31 -28.33
CA ILE A 91 4.57 24.78 -29.69
C ILE A 91 4.31 25.86 -30.76
N ARG A 92 3.37 26.77 -30.53
CA ARG A 92 2.98 27.79 -31.53
C ARG A 92 4.05 28.84 -31.79
N GLN A 93 4.97 29.07 -30.85
CA GLN A 93 6.08 30.03 -31.04
C GLN A 93 7.32 29.38 -31.67
N GLY A 94 7.41 28.04 -31.64
CA GLY A 94 8.54 27.27 -32.15
C GLY A 94 8.20 26.51 -33.43
N LEU A 95 7.93 25.21 -33.28
CA LEU A 95 7.70 24.26 -34.38
C LEU A 95 6.55 24.66 -35.30
N ASN A 96 5.50 25.26 -34.73
CA ASN A 96 4.27 25.61 -35.46
C ASN A 96 4.14 27.12 -35.71
N LYS A 97 5.22 27.89 -35.60
CA LYS A 97 5.20 29.36 -35.82
C LYS A 97 4.81 29.80 -37.23
N ASN A 98 4.89 28.88 -38.19
CA ASN A 98 4.54 29.12 -39.59
C ASN A 98 3.08 28.77 -39.92
N LEU A 99 2.29 28.30 -38.96
CA LEU A 99 0.90 27.90 -39.15
C LEU A 99 -0.04 29.00 -38.66
N GLY A 100 -1.01 29.37 -39.49
CA GLY A 100 -2.09 30.30 -39.17
C GLY A 100 -3.28 29.62 -38.49
N PHE A 101 -4.49 30.08 -38.84
CA PHE A 101 -5.75 29.61 -38.26
C PHE A 101 -6.74 29.07 -39.29
N THR A 102 -6.30 28.85 -40.55
CA THR A 102 -7.09 28.17 -41.58
C THR A 102 -7.36 26.72 -41.18
N PRO A 103 -8.40 26.06 -41.73
CA PRO A 103 -8.66 24.65 -41.47
C PRO A 103 -7.44 23.75 -41.71
N GLU A 104 -6.73 23.97 -42.82
CA GLU A 104 -5.54 23.21 -43.21
C GLU A 104 -4.37 23.43 -42.24
N ASP A 105 -4.16 24.66 -41.79
CA ASP A 105 -3.12 24.97 -40.78
C ASP A 105 -3.46 24.36 -39.41
N ARG A 106 -4.74 24.25 -39.06
CA ARG A 106 -5.19 23.61 -37.82
C ARG A 106 -4.97 22.10 -37.85
N GLU A 107 -5.31 21.46 -38.95
CA GLU A 107 -5.04 20.03 -39.19
C GLU A 107 -3.53 19.75 -39.10
N GLU A 108 -2.70 20.51 -39.82
CA GLU A 108 -1.24 20.35 -39.80
C GLU A 108 -0.65 20.64 -38.42
N ASN A 109 -1.20 21.61 -37.69
CA ASN A 109 -0.79 21.90 -36.32
C ASN A 109 -0.97 20.66 -35.43
N VAL A 110 -2.15 20.03 -35.45
CA VAL A 110 -2.44 18.83 -34.66
C VAL A 110 -1.61 17.64 -35.14
N ARG A 111 -1.44 17.46 -36.44
CA ARG A 111 -0.60 16.39 -37.01
C ARG A 111 0.85 16.48 -36.55
N ARG A 112 1.45 17.68 -36.54
CA ARG A 112 2.82 17.89 -36.04
C ARG A 112 2.93 17.58 -34.56
N ILE A 113 1.97 18.02 -33.76
CA ILE A 113 1.93 17.74 -32.32
C ILE A 113 1.87 16.24 -32.07
N ALA A 114 1.04 15.51 -32.81
CA ALA A 114 0.91 14.06 -32.69
C ALA A 114 2.22 13.32 -32.99
N GLU A 115 2.94 13.71 -34.04
CA GLU A 115 4.24 13.10 -34.37
C GLU A 115 5.31 13.42 -33.31
N VAL A 116 5.32 14.64 -32.77
CA VAL A 116 6.24 15.00 -31.69
C VAL A 116 5.92 14.25 -30.40
N ALA A 117 4.64 14.16 -30.03
CA ALA A 117 4.20 13.41 -28.85
C ALA A 117 4.60 11.94 -28.94
N LYS A 118 4.45 11.34 -30.13
CA LYS A 118 4.94 9.98 -30.41
C LYS A 118 6.46 9.86 -30.21
N LEU A 119 7.25 10.85 -30.61
CA LEU A 119 8.71 10.81 -30.39
C LEU A 119 9.07 10.87 -28.90
N PHE A 120 8.39 11.70 -28.11
CA PHE A 120 8.58 11.75 -26.66
C PHE A 120 8.15 10.43 -25.99
N ALA A 121 7.00 9.89 -26.39
CA ALA A 121 6.54 8.58 -25.94
C ALA A 121 7.54 7.49 -26.35
N ASP A 122 8.02 7.46 -27.59
CA ASP A 122 9.02 6.49 -28.03
C ASP A 122 10.32 6.62 -27.23
N ALA A 123 10.73 7.83 -26.86
CA ALA A 123 11.91 8.08 -26.02
C ALA A 123 11.77 7.55 -24.58
N GLY A 124 10.54 7.26 -24.13
CA GLY A 124 10.25 6.67 -22.82
C GLY A 124 9.64 7.64 -21.81
N LEU A 125 9.27 8.85 -22.24
CA LEU A 125 8.63 9.86 -21.38
C LEU A 125 7.11 9.73 -21.43
N VAL A 126 6.44 10.19 -20.36
CA VAL A 126 5.02 10.51 -20.41
C VAL A 126 4.86 11.87 -21.10
N CYS A 127 4.41 11.87 -22.35
CA CYS A 127 4.14 13.11 -23.08
C CYS A 127 2.72 13.59 -22.77
N ILE A 128 2.57 14.81 -22.25
CA ILE A 128 1.27 15.41 -21.98
C ILE A 128 1.00 16.44 -23.07
N THR A 129 -0.14 16.38 -23.74
CA THR A 129 -0.51 17.38 -24.75
C THR A 129 -1.73 18.18 -24.29
N SER A 130 -1.66 19.51 -24.39
CA SER A 130 -2.70 20.44 -23.96
C SER A 130 -3.15 21.31 -25.14
N PHE A 131 -4.07 20.79 -25.95
CA PHE A 131 -4.59 21.50 -27.14
C PHE A 131 -6.09 21.36 -27.26
N ILE A 132 -6.76 22.34 -27.87
CA ILE A 132 -8.21 22.25 -28.11
C ILE A 132 -8.54 21.01 -28.94
N SER A 133 -7.76 20.74 -30.00
CA SER A 133 -7.92 19.57 -30.89
C SER A 133 -9.39 19.23 -31.21
N PRO A 134 -10.13 20.16 -31.84
CA PRO A 134 -11.59 20.14 -31.85
C PRO A 134 -12.22 19.03 -32.70
N TYR A 135 -11.52 18.56 -33.73
CA TYR A 135 -12.06 17.61 -34.69
C TYR A 135 -11.66 16.17 -34.33
N ALA A 136 -12.64 15.27 -34.35
CA ALA A 136 -12.48 13.84 -34.06
C ALA A 136 -11.52 13.19 -35.06
N GLN A 137 -11.54 13.59 -36.33
CA GLN A 137 -10.61 13.08 -37.35
C GLN A 137 -9.14 13.29 -36.95
N ASP A 138 -8.80 14.46 -36.44
CA ASP A 138 -7.43 14.82 -36.05
C ASP A 138 -6.96 14.02 -34.82
N ARG A 139 -7.84 13.90 -33.81
CA ARG A 139 -7.55 13.12 -32.60
C ARG A 139 -7.43 11.62 -32.92
N ASN A 140 -8.31 11.10 -33.77
CA ASN A 140 -8.24 9.72 -34.27
C ASN A 140 -6.99 9.47 -35.12
N ASN A 141 -6.50 10.47 -35.86
CA ASN A 141 -5.22 10.37 -36.55
C ASN A 141 -4.06 10.32 -35.55
N ALA A 142 -4.06 11.18 -34.53
CA ALA A 142 -3.06 11.16 -33.47
C ALA A 142 -3.01 9.81 -32.74
N ARG A 143 -4.18 9.24 -32.40
CA ARG A 143 -4.32 7.89 -31.83
C ARG A 143 -3.69 6.82 -32.73
N ARG A 144 -4.08 6.79 -34.01
CA ARG A 144 -3.53 5.83 -35.01
C ARG A 144 -2.01 5.91 -35.16
N ILE A 145 -1.44 7.11 -35.09
CA ILE A 145 0.02 7.35 -35.15
C ILE A 145 0.76 6.65 -33.98
N HIS A 146 0.17 6.65 -32.78
CA HIS A 146 0.73 6.04 -31.58
C HIS A 146 0.52 4.53 -31.55
N GLU A 147 -0.72 4.08 -31.78
CA GLU A 147 -1.09 2.66 -31.81
C GLU A 147 -0.32 1.89 -32.90
N GLY A 148 -0.16 2.49 -34.08
CA GLY A 148 0.64 1.93 -35.16
C GLY A 148 2.13 1.79 -34.84
N ALA A 149 2.61 2.47 -33.79
CA ALA A 149 3.95 2.33 -33.24
C ALA A 149 3.97 1.59 -31.90
N SER A 150 2.87 0.96 -31.49
CA SER A 150 2.72 0.26 -30.21
C SER A 150 3.09 1.14 -29.02
N LEU A 151 2.61 2.39 -29.01
CA LEU A 151 2.73 3.32 -27.90
C LEU A 151 1.34 3.60 -27.33
N PRO A 152 1.14 3.57 -25.99
CA PRO A 152 -0.14 3.90 -25.40
C PRO A 152 -0.54 5.36 -25.66
N PHE A 153 -1.83 5.56 -25.93
CA PHE A 153 -2.44 6.87 -26.17
C PHE A 153 -3.73 6.97 -25.35
N PHE A 154 -3.80 7.98 -24.49
CA PHE A 154 -4.94 8.22 -23.60
C PHE A 154 -5.59 9.54 -23.97
N GLU A 155 -6.74 9.48 -24.63
CA GLU A 155 -7.57 10.65 -24.92
C GLU A 155 -8.38 11.01 -23.67
N VAL A 156 -8.02 12.13 -23.05
CA VAL A 156 -8.68 12.65 -21.86
C VAL A 156 -9.52 13.85 -22.28
N PHE A 157 -10.84 13.69 -22.21
CA PHE A 157 -11.78 14.75 -22.52
C PHE A 157 -11.98 15.66 -21.30
N VAL A 158 -11.44 16.87 -21.37
CA VAL A 158 -11.65 17.92 -20.37
C VAL A 158 -12.94 18.64 -20.70
N ASP A 159 -14.03 18.16 -20.09
CA ASP A 159 -15.40 18.57 -20.38
C ASP A 159 -15.89 19.61 -19.37
N ALA A 160 -16.12 20.82 -19.88
CA ALA A 160 -16.85 21.86 -19.18
C ALA A 160 -17.85 22.48 -20.16
N PRO A 161 -19.08 22.78 -19.74
CA PRO A 161 -20.06 23.44 -20.59
C PRO A 161 -19.53 24.76 -21.15
N LEU A 162 -19.89 25.09 -22.40
CA LEU A 162 -19.43 26.30 -23.07
C LEU A 162 -19.69 27.57 -22.24
N HIS A 163 -20.86 27.68 -21.61
CA HIS A 163 -21.19 28.84 -20.77
C HIS A 163 -20.27 28.99 -19.55
N VAL A 164 -19.82 27.88 -18.96
CA VAL A 164 -18.83 27.89 -17.86
C VAL A 164 -17.46 28.34 -18.39
N CYS A 165 -17.06 27.84 -19.56
CA CYS A 165 -15.82 28.26 -20.23
C CYS A 165 -15.82 29.76 -20.57
N GLU A 166 -16.95 30.28 -21.09
CA GLU A 166 -17.18 31.70 -21.34
C GLU A 166 -17.19 32.53 -20.05
N GLN A 167 -17.77 32.02 -18.97
CA GLN A 167 -17.75 32.69 -17.66
C GLN A 167 -16.33 32.80 -17.10
N ARG A 168 -15.50 31.77 -17.29
CA ARG A 168 -14.10 31.76 -16.84
C ARG A 168 -13.22 32.72 -17.63
N ASP A 169 -13.43 32.82 -18.94
CA ASP A 169 -12.68 33.61 -19.94
C ASP A 169 -11.22 33.93 -19.58
N VAL A 170 -10.46 32.90 -19.20
CA VAL A 170 -9.14 33.02 -18.55
C VAL A 170 -8.14 33.88 -19.34
N LYS A 171 -8.23 33.85 -20.68
CA LYS A 171 -7.36 34.59 -21.60
C LYS A 171 -8.06 35.78 -22.29
N GLY A 172 -9.30 36.10 -21.92
CA GLY A 172 -10.11 37.15 -22.55
C GLY A 172 -10.48 36.85 -24.01
N LEU A 173 -10.44 35.58 -24.43
CA LEU A 173 -10.61 35.16 -25.82
C LEU A 173 -12.09 35.05 -26.19
N TYR A 174 -12.95 34.65 -25.26
CA TYR A 174 -14.39 34.55 -25.52
C TYR A 174 -15.01 35.93 -25.72
N LYS A 175 -14.64 36.91 -24.89
CA LYS A 175 -15.07 38.30 -25.08
C LYS A 175 -14.67 38.85 -26.46
N LYS A 176 -13.44 38.58 -26.91
CA LYS A 176 -12.93 38.98 -28.23
C LYS A 176 -13.62 38.26 -29.38
N ALA A 177 -13.91 36.96 -29.24
CA ALA A 177 -14.65 36.20 -30.22
C ALA A 177 -16.09 36.72 -30.37
N ARG A 178 -16.79 36.98 -29.26
CA ARG A 178 -18.14 37.58 -29.25
C ARG A 178 -18.17 39.00 -29.85
N ALA A 179 -17.07 39.75 -29.75
CA ALA A 179 -16.90 41.06 -30.40
C ALA A 179 -16.54 40.97 -31.90
N GLY A 180 -16.35 39.77 -32.46
CA GLY A 180 -15.96 39.56 -33.86
C GLY A 180 -14.49 39.84 -34.17
N GLU A 181 -13.66 40.08 -33.15
CA GLU A 181 -12.22 40.32 -33.27
C GLU A 181 -11.45 39.03 -33.58
N ILE A 182 -11.96 37.87 -33.14
CA ILE A 182 -11.40 36.55 -33.41
C ILE A 182 -12.44 35.73 -34.18
N LYS A 183 -12.14 35.39 -35.43
CA LYS A 183 -13.01 34.55 -36.28
C LYS A 183 -12.63 33.08 -36.17
N GLY A 184 -13.63 32.20 -36.29
CA GLY A 184 -13.42 30.74 -36.29
C GLY A 184 -13.02 30.19 -34.93
N PHE A 185 -13.50 30.81 -33.84
CA PHE A 185 -13.19 30.38 -32.49
C PHE A 185 -14.03 29.15 -32.12
N THR A 186 -13.39 28.05 -31.74
CA THR A 186 -14.05 26.80 -31.36
C THR A 186 -15.02 27.01 -30.19
N GLY A 187 -16.26 26.58 -30.36
CA GLY A 187 -17.38 26.76 -29.44
C GLY A 187 -18.25 27.99 -29.74
N ILE A 188 -17.79 28.93 -30.58
CA ILE A 188 -18.56 30.13 -31.00
C ILE A 188 -18.87 30.07 -32.50
N ASP A 189 -17.84 30.19 -33.35
CA ASP A 189 -17.97 30.21 -34.83
C ASP A 189 -17.45 28.92 -35.49
N SER A 190 -16.92 27.99 -34.70
CA SER A 190 -16.45 26.68 -35.16
C SER A 190 -16.86 25.60 -34.18
N GLU A 191 -17.18 24.41 -34.66
CA GLU A 191 -17.68 23.33 -33.82
C GLU A 191 -16.57 22.67 -32.99
N TYR A 192 -16.97 22.07 -31.88
CA TYR A 192 -16.14 21.15 -31.09
C TYR A 192 -16.82 19.79 -31.12
N GLU A 193 -16.17 18.81 -31.74
CA GLU A 193 -16.66 17.44 -31.81
C GLU A 193 -16.23 16.70 -30.55
N LYS A 194 -17.19 16.41 -29.67
CA LYS A 194 -16.91 15.68 -28.42
C LYS A 194 -16.34 14.28 -28.74
N PRO A 195 -15.31 13.81 -28.03
CA PRO A 195 -14.83 12.43 -28.17
C PRO A 195 -15.95 11.41 -27.90
N GLU A 196 -16.12 10.43 -28.79
CA GLU A 196 -17.12 9.37 -28.64
C GLU A 196 -16.68 8.29 -27.64
N ALA A 197 -15.39 7.97 -27.62
CA ALA A 197 -14.81 6.93 -26.77
C ALA A 197 -13.46 7.40 -26.17
N PRO A 198 -13.45 8.47 -25.35
CA PRO A 198 -12.25 8.85 -24.62
C PRO A 198 -11.92 7.82 -23.53
N GLU A 199 -10.64 7.62 -23.23
CA GLU A 199 -10.22 6.80 -22.09
C GLU A 199 -10.69 7.38 -20.75
N LEU A 200 -10.84 8.71 -20.66
CA LEU A 200 -11.32 9.39 -19.46
C LEU A 200 -12.05 10.70 -19.78
N VAL A 201 -13.08 11.02 -19.01
CA VAL A 201 -13.80 12.30 -19.07
C VAL A 201 -13.67 13.03 -17.75
N LEU A 202 -13.10 14.25 -17.77
CA LEU A 202 -12.96 15.12 -16.61
C LEU A 202 -14.04 16.19 -16.62
N LYS A 203 -14.96 16.15 -15.66
CA LYS A 203 -16.07 17.12 -15.51
C LYS A 203 -15.64 18.31 -14.65
N THR A 204 -14.87 19.24 -15.21
CA THR A 204 -14.18 20.30 -14.43
C THR A 204 -15.11 21.39 -13.89
N ASP A 205 -16.41 21.32 -14.15
CA ASP A 205 -17.45 22.13 -13.51
C ASP A 205 -17.99 21.48 -12.22
N SER A 206 -17.67 20.22 -12.00
CA SER A 206 -18.21 19.37 -10.93
C SER A 206 -17.14 18.71 -10.05
N CYS A 207 -15.87 18.78 -10.45
CA CYS A 207 -14.74 18.24 -9.69
C CYS A 207 -13.60 19.28 -9.61
N ASP A 208 -12.78 19.18 -8.56
CA ASP A 208 -11.64 20.07 -8.38
C ASP A 208 -10.39 19.56 -9.13
N VAL A 209 -9.27 20.27 -8.99
CA VAL A 209 -8.01 19.89 -9.67
C VAL A 209 -7.47 18.57 -9.12
N ASN A 210 -7.58 18.31 -7.81
CA ASN A 210 -7.08 17.08 -7.20
C ASN A 210 -7.87 15.87 -7.70
N ASP A 211 -9.19 15.98 -7.78
CA ASP A 211 -10.07 14.96 -8.35
C ASP A 211 -9.69 14.63 -9.80
N CYS A 212 -9.36 15.66 -10.59
CA CYS A 212 -8.92 15.48 -11.97
C CYS A 212 -7.59 14.72 -12.05
N ILE A 213 -6.61 15.10 -11.22
CA ILE A 213 -5.30 14.44 -11.20
C ILE A 213 -5.43 13.00 -10.72
N GLN A 214 -6.22 12.75 -9.67
CA GLN A 214 -6.45 11.40 -9.17
C GLN A 214 -7.02 10.48 -10.26
N GLN A 215 -8.06 10.90 -10.98
CA GLN A 215 -8.64 10.09 -12.06
C GLN A 215 -7.64 9.79 -13.19
N VAL A 216 -6.82 10.77 -13.58
CA VAL A 216 -5.78 10.55 -14.62
C VAL A 216 -4.69 9.60 -14.10
N VAL A 217 -4.27 9.74 -12.85
CA VAL A 217 -3.27 8.86 -12.24
C VAL A 217 -3.79 7.43 -12.12
N GLU A 218 -5.03 7.24 -11.69
CA GLU A 218 -5.69 5.93 -11.63
C GLU A 218 -5.72 5.26 -13.01
N LEU A 219 -6.09 6.00 -14.06
CA LEU A 219 -6.02 5.53 -15.46
C LEU A 219 -4.61 5.07 -15.85
N LEU A 220 -3.56 5.78 -15.40
CA LEU A 220 -2.16 5.44 -15.70
C LEU A 220 -1.59 4.31 -14.82
N GLN A 221 -2.24 4.00 -13.70
CA GLN A 221 -1.95 2.85 -12.84
C GLN A 221 -2.64 1.57 -13.34
N GLU A 222 -3.79 1.68 -14.00
CA GLU A 222 -4.52 0.54 -14.52
C GLU A 222 -3.74 -0.20 -15.63
N ARG A 223 -3.76 -1.54 -15.54
CA ARG A 223 -3.09 -2.41 -16.53
C ARG A 223 -3.86 -2.45 -17.83
N VAL A 224 -3.42 -1.67 -18.82
CA VAL A 224 -3.92 -1.80 -20.20
C VAL A 224 -3.31 -3.05 -20.86
N CYS A 225 -4.09 -4.12 -20.98
CA CYS A 225 -3.77 -5.25 -21.85
C CYS A 225 -4.23 -4.95 -23.28
N ALA A 226 -3.33 -4.51 -24.15
CA ALA A 226 -3.63 -4.38 -25.57
C ALA A 226 -3.43 -5.73 -26.27
N LEU A 227 -4.51 -6.28 -26.84
CA LEU A 227 -4.47 -7.41 -27.77
C LEU A 227 -4.16 -6.87 -29.17
N LEU A 228 -2.94 -7.10 -29.67
CA LEU A 228 -2.62 -6.80 -31.07
C LEU A 228 -3.04 -7.99 -31.94
N LEU A 229 -4.18 -7.84 -32.64
CA LEU A 229 -4.57 -8.74 -33.73
C LEU A 229 -4.03 -8.20 -35.06
N HIS A 230 -3.27 -9.01 -35.79
CA HIS A 230 -2.79 -8.64 -37.12
C HIS A 230 -3.97 -8.53 -38.11
N PRO A 231 -4.09 -7.47 -38.95
CA PRO A 231 -5.33 -7.18 -39.68
C PRO A 231 -5.63 -8.06 -40.90
N GLU A 232 -4.80 -9.06 -41.24
CA GLU A 232 -4.88 -9.65 -42.59
C GLU A 232 -5.87 -10.80 -42.78
N LYS A 233 -6.64 -11.23 -41.78
CA LYS A 233 -7.70 -12.24 -42.01
C LYS A 233 -8.95 -12.00 -41.16
N LYS A 234 -10.05 -11.68 -41.83
CA LYS A 234 -11.40 -11.95 -41.30
C LYS A 234 -11.51 -13.46 -41.10
N THR A 235 -11.69 -13.91 -39.86
CA THR A 235 -12.56 -15.02 -39.38
C THR A 235 -11.98 -15.64 -38.10
N ASP A 236 -12.62 -15.41 -36.96
CA ASP A 236 -13.28 -16.45 -36.14
C ASP A 236 -13.74 -15.84 -34.81
N ILE A 237 -15.06 -15.89 -34.57
CA ILE A 237 -15.70 -15.42 -33.33
C ILE A 237 -15.14 -16.13 -32.09
N ASP A 238 -14.72 -17.39 -32.25
CA ASP A 238 -14.15 -18.21 -31.17
C ASP A 238 -12.78 -17.71 -30.69
N VAL A 239 -11.98 -17.06 -31.56
CA VAL A 239 -10.67 -16.48 -31.19
C VAL A 239 -10.85 -15.19 -30.38
N LEU A 240 -11.89 -14.41 -30.69
CA LEU A 240 -12.25 -13.21 -29.93
C LEU A 240 -12.78 -13.58 -28.52
N LEU A 241 -13.68 -14.56 -28.43
CA LEU A 241 -14.19 -15.10 -27.16
C LEU A 241 -13.06 -15.71 -26.30
N TRP A 242 -12.11 -16.41 -26.92
CA TRP A 242 -10.95 -16.98 -26.22
C TRP A 242 -9.99 -15.89 -25.71
N ALA A 243 -9.75 -14.84 -26.50
CA ALA A 243 -8.90 -13.71 -26.11
C ALA A 243 -9.53 -12.93 -24.94
N GLU A 244 -10.84 -12.70 -24.97
CA GLU A 244 -11.60 -12.01 -23.93
C GLU A 244 -11.58 -12.80 -22.60
N GLN A 245 -11.78 -14.13 -22.66
CA GLN A 245 -11.68 -15.00 -21.48
C GLN A 245 -10.25 -15.11 -20.91
N SER A 246 -9.23 -15.04 -21.77
CA SER A 246 -7.82 -15.13 -21.37
C SER A 246 -7.33 -13.82 -20.75
N VAL A 247 -7.75 -12.66 -21.28
CA VAL A 247 -7.49 -11.34 -20.69
C VAL A 247 -8.18 -11.22 -19.32
N THR A 248 -9.43 -11.68 -19.20
CA THR A 248 -10.16 -11.68 -17.92
C THR A 248 -9.45 -12.52 -16.83
N LYS A 249 -8.72 -13.58 -17.23
CA LYS A 249 -7.91 -14.40 -16.31
C LYS A 249 -6.54 -13.77 -15.99
N MET A 250 -5.94 -13.04 -16.92
CA MET A 250 -4.67 -12.32 -16.70
C MET A 250 -4.83 -11.09 -15.81
N VAL A 251 -5.92 -10.32 -15.98
CA VAL A 251 -6.27 -9.17 -15.13
C VAL A 251 -6.53 -9.61 -13.68
N ARG A 252 -6.87 -10.88 -13.45
CA ARG A 252 -7.08 -11.48 -12.12
C ARG A 252 -5.83 -12.14 -11.50
N GLY A 253 -4.63 -11.73 -11.92
CA GLY A 253 -3.39 -11.99 -11.14
C GLY A 253 -2.67 -13.31 -11.41
N TRP A 254 -2.86 -13.95 -12.56
CA TRP A 254 -2.11 -15.16 -12.91
C TRP A 254 -0.72 -14.83 -13.48
N SER A 255 0.33 -15.50 -13.00
CA SER A 255 1.70 -15.40 -13.53
C SER A 255 1.79 -15.90 -14.98
N MET A 256 2.59 -15.21 -15.81
CA MET A 256 2.97 -15.62 -17.17
C MET A 256 3.64 -17.00 -17.24
N SER A 257 4.28 -17.46 -16.16
CA SER A 257 4.89 -18.79 -16.10
C SER A 257 3.85 -19.93 -16.05
N LEU A 258 2.77 -19.74 -15.29
CA LEU A 258 1.69 -20.73 -15.15
C LEU A 258 0.92 -20.96 -16.45
N CYS A 259 0.78 -19.92 -17.28
CA CYS A 259 0.13 -20.05 -18.59
C CYS A 259 0.97 -20.91 -19.54
N LYS A 260 2.32 -20.83 -19.45
CA LYS A 260 3.25 -21.65 -20.25
C LYS A 260 3.33 -23.12 -19.81
N GLU A 261 3.15 -23.41 -18.52
CA GLU A 261 3.21 -24.79 -18.00
C GLU A 261 1.90 -25.55 -18.24
N ARG A 262 0.74 -24.90 -18.13
CA ARG A 262 -0.55 -25.52 -18.47
C ARG A 262 -0.70 -25.83 -19.97
N LEU A 263 0.01 -25.10 -20.82
CA LEU A 263 0.14 -25.38 -22.26
C LEU A 263 0.92 -26.69 -22.54
N ARG A 264 1.78 -27.17 -21.63
CA ARG A 264 2.46 -28.48 -21.79
C ARG A 264 1.56 -29.66 -21.44
N GLY A 265 0.55 -29.46 -20.59
CA GLY A 265 -0.34 -30.53 -20.11
C GLY A 265 -1.57 -30.80 -20.99
N SER A 266 -1.79 -30.03 -22.06
CA SER A 266 -3.01 -30.11 -22.90
C SER A 266 -2.85 -30.91 -24.20
N GLY A 267 -1.75 -31.64 -24.38
CA GLY A 267 -1.61 -32.58 -25.50
C GLY A 267 -1.40 -31.94 -26.88
N VAL A 268 -0.88 -30.71 -26.94
CA VAL A 268 -0.47 -30.09 -28.21
C VAL A 268 0.94 -30.55 -28.56
N VAL A 269 1.02 -31.38 -29.60
CA VAL A 269 2.23 -31.97 -30.17
C VAL A 269 3.28 -30.90 -30.52
N GLN A 270 4.56 -31.15 -30.18
CA GLN A 270 5.69 -30.33 -30.61
C GLN A 270 5.82 -30.38 -32.15
N PRO A 271 5.97 -29.25 -32.86
CA PRO A 271 6.34 -29.31 -34.27
C PRO A 271 7.85 -29.49 -34.40
N GLY A 272 8.24 -30.66 -34.92
CA GLY A 272 9.36 -30.75 -35.84
C GLY A 272 9.08 -29.91 -37.09
N GLU A 273 10.13 -29.61 -37.84
CA GLU A 273 10.17 -28.70 -38.98
C GLU A 273 9.05 -28.92 -40.02
N GLU A 274 7.93 -28.20 -39.90
CA GLU A 274 7.03 -27.97 -41.03
C GLU A 274 6.20 -26.69 -40.86
N LYS A 275 6.13 -25.91 -41.95
CA LYS A 275 5.59 -24.54 -42.01
C LYS A 275 4.07 -24.50 -41.81
N ALA A 276 3.60 -24.40 -40.56
CA ALA A 276 2.23 -23.97 -40.26
C ALA A 276 2.20 -22.47 -39.91
N LYS A 277 1.56 -21.67 -40.77
CA LYS A 277 1.34 -20.22 -40.59
C LYS A 277 0.30 -19.97 -39.49
N GLY A 278 0.74 -19.88 -38.23
CA GLY A 278 -0.11 -19.51 -37.08
C GLY A 278 -0.20 -18.00 -36.84
N VAL A 279 -1.37 -17.52 -36.45
CA VAL A 279 -1.63 -16.14 -36.00
C VAL A 279 -0.84 -15.90 -34.71
N LEU A 280 0.12 -14.97 -34.74
CA LEU A 280 0.79 -14.48 -33.54
C LEU A 280 -0.16 -13.50 -32.83
N VAL A 281 -0.74 -13.91 -31.71
CA VAL A 281 -1.41 -12.98 -30.78
C VAL A 281 -0.32 -12.47 -29.83
N ALA A 282 0.14 -11.24 -30.05
CA ALA A 282 1.02 -10.58 -29.10
C ALA A 282 0.16 -9.90 -28.03
N VAL A 283 0.10 -10.49 -26.84
CA VAL A 283 -0.45 -9.80 -25.66
C VAL A 283 0.70 -8.97 -25.08
N SER A 284 0.69 -7.66 -25.33
CA SER A 284 1.55 -6.76 -24.57
C SER A 284 0.80 -6.37 -23.30
N VAL A 285 1.23 -6.93 -22.17
CA VAL A 285 0.89 -6.36 -20.87
C VAL A 285 1.73 -5.08 -20.77
N ILE A 286 1.09 -3.93 -20.91
CA ILE A 286 1.78 -2.66 -20.64
C ILE A 286 2.00 -2.62 -19.13
N GLN A 287 3.26 -2.46 -18.74
CA GLN A 287 3.68 -2.23 -17.36
C GLN A 287 3.04 -0.93 -16.86
N ASP A 288 2.57 -0.88 -15.61
CA ASP A 288 1.93 0.29 -15.01
C ASP A 288 2.76 1.56 -15.32
N ILE A 289 2.16 2.53 -16.04
CA ILE A 289 2.87 3.75 -16.49
C ILE A 289 3.28 4.55 -15.27
N VAL A 290 2.33 4.70 -14.35
CA VAL A 290 2.56 5.11 -12.97
C VAL A 290 2.47 3.84 -12.11
N PRO A 291 3.58 3.36 -11.51
CA PRO A 291 3.49 2.22 -10.62
C PRO A 291 2.69 2.56 -9.37
N VAL A 292 1.92 1.58 -8.87
CA VAL A 292 1.25 1.70 -7.56
C VAL A 292 2.31 1.51 -6.48
N ASP A 293 2.58 2.57 -5.73
CA ASP A 293 3.54 2.52 -4.62
C ASP A 293 2.96 1.72 -3.45
N ALA A 294 3.84 1.09 -2.68
CA ALA A 294 3.46 0.41 -1.46
C ALA A 294 2.80 1.43 -0.50
N SER A 295 1.59 1.12 -0.06
CA SER A 295 0.74 2.02 0.74
C SER A 295 0.50 1.45 2.13
N TYR A 296 0.19 2.34 3.07
CA TYR A 296 -0.34 2.02 4.39
C TYR A 296 -1.88 2.05 4.46
N GLU A 297 -2.55 2.21 3.31
CA GLU A 297 -4.00 2.06 3.21
C GLU A 297 -4.42 0.65 3.62
N VAL A 298 -5.34 0.57 4.59
CA VAL A 298 -5.71 -0.69 5.24
C VAL A 298 -6.15 -1.72 4.19
N LYS A 299 -5.40 -2.81 4.11
CA LYS A 299 -5.69 -3.93 3.24
C LYS A 299 -6.11 -5.12 4.08
N GLU A 300 -7.42 -5.32 4.20
CA GLU A 300 -7.98 -6.51 4.84
C GLU A 300 -7.82 -7.72 3.91
N LEU A 301 -7.59 -8.89 4.51
CA LEU A 301 -7.45 -10.17 3.81
C LEU A 301 -8.66 -11.09 4.03
N TYR A 302 -9.74 -10.55 4.60
CA TYR A 302 -11.03 -11.24 4.64
C TYR A 302 -11.59 -11.40 3.23
N VAL A 303 -12.16 -12.57 2.95
CA VAL A 303 -12.98 -12.77 1.76
C VAL A 303 -14.21 -11.87 1.88
N PRO A 304 -14.56 -11.09 0.84
CA PRO A 304 -15.79 -10.30 0.84
C PRO A 304 -17.01 -11.17 1.17
N GLU A 305 -17.94 -10.64 1.98
CA GLU A 305 -19.09 -11.39 2.51
C GLU A 305 -19.90 -12.10 1.41
N ASN A 306 -20.08 -11.44 0.26
CA ASN A 306 -20.78 -11.99 -0.90
C ASN A 306 -20.08 -13.18 -1.59
N LYS A 307 -18.80 -13.44 -1.27
CA LYS A 307 -18.00 -14.56 -1.79
C LYS A 307 -17.67 -15.61 -0.73
N LEU A 308 -18.04 -15.37 0.53
CA LEU A 308 -17.62 -16.20 1.66
C LEU A 308 -18.08 -17.66 1.52
N GLN A 309 -19.34 -17.91 1.16
CA GLN A 309 -19.86 -19.27 1.01
C GLN A 309 -19.15 -20.07 -0.09
N LEU A 310 -18.82 -19.39 -1.19
CA LEU A 310 -18.05 -19.99 -2.28
C LEU A 310 -16.63 -20.34 -1.81
N ALA A 311 -15.97 -19.42 -1.08
CA ALA A 311 -14.63 -19.65 -0.54
C ALA A 311 -14.61 -20.77 0.51
N LYS A 312 -15.65 -20.90 1.36
CA LYS A 312 -15.79 -22.04 2.28
C LYS A 312 -15.91 -23.36 1.53
N THR A 313 -16.71 -23.39 0.47
CA THR A 313 -16.87 -24.59 -0.38
C THR A 313 -15.55 -24.96 -1.06
N ASP A 314 -14.81 -23.98 -1.59
CA ASP A 314 -13.47 -24.16 -2.15
C ASP A 314 -12.52 -24.75 -1.09
N ALA A 315 -12.51 -24.17 0.11
CA ALA A 315 -11.67 -24.60 1.22
C ALA A 315 -11.87 -26.08 1.57
N GLU A 316 -13.09 -26.63 1.50
CA GLU A 316 -13.36 -28.04 1.82
C GLU A 316 -12.64 -29.04 0.91
N SER A 317 -12.34 -28.65 -0.32
CA SER A 317 -11.65 -29.50 -1.29
C SER A 317 -10.12 -29.51 -1.13
N LEU A 318 -9.57 -28.60 -0.33
CA LEU A 318 -8.12 -28.40 -0.21
C LEU A 318 -7.50 -29.31 0.86
N LEU A 319 -6.21 -29.60 0.68
CA LEU A 319 -5.39 -30.17 1.75
C LEU A 319 -5.28 -29.17 2.90
N THR A 320 -5.17 -29.70 4.12
CA THR A 320 -5.21 -28.91 5.34
C THR A 320 -3.84 -28.79 6.01
N LEU A 321 -3.63 -27.69 6.73
CA LEU A 321 -2.56 -27.50 7.69
C LEU A 321 -3.19 -27.06 9.01
N GLU A 322 -2.99 -27.85 10.06
CA GLU A 322 -3.43 -27.51 11.42
C GLU A 322 -2.55 -26.39 11.97
N ILE A 323 -3.18 -25.39 12.57
CA ILE A 323 -2.50 -24.23 13.15
C ILE A 323 -2.84 -24.10 14.63
N ASN A 324 -1.93 -23.55 15.42
CA ASN A 324 -2.15 -23.34 16.84
C ASN A 324 -2.80 -21.96 17.12
N LYS A 325 -3.02 -21.66 18.40
CA LYS A 325 -3.66 -20.41 18.82
C LYS A 325 -2.84 -19.15 18.49
N VAL A 326 -1.51 -19.22 18.59
CA VAL A 326 -0.62 -18.09 18.24
C VAL A 326 -0.65 -17.85 16.74
N ASP A 327 -0.65 -18.92 15.94
CA ASP A 327 -0.82 -18.81 14.48
C ASP A 327 -2.17 -18.18 14.13
N MET A 328 -3.25 -18.58 14.80
CA MET A 328 -4.58 -18.01 14.62
C MET A 328 -4.64 -16.51 14.97
N GLN A 329 -3.88 -16.07 15.99
CA GLN A 329 -3.71 -14.65 16.29
C GLN A 329 -2.96 -13.91 15.17
N TRP A 330 -1.93 -14.51 14.57
CA TRP A 330 -1.27 -13.94 13.39
C TRP A 330 -2.17 -13.93 12.16
N VAL A 331 -3.02 -14.94 11.97
CA VAL A 331 -4.08 -14.90 10.95
C VAL A 331 -4.99 -13.70 11.18
N GLN A 332 -5.40 -13.41 12.43
CA GLN A 332 -6.19 -12.22 12.73
C GLN A 332 -5.45 -10.91 12.43
N VAL A 333 -4.18 -10.81 12.82
CA VAL A 333 -3.34 -9.64 12.52
C VAL A 333 -3.31 -9.35 11.01
N LEU A 334 -3.14 -10.40 10.20
CA LEU A 334 -3.14 -10.32 8.74
C LEU A 334 -4.54 -10.00 8.18
N ALA A 335 -5.57 -10.69 8.67
CA ALA A 335 -6.95 -10.56 8.20
C ALA A 335 -7.47 -9.11 8.29
N GLU A 336 -7.20 -8.47 9.43
CA GLU A 336 -7.64 -7.11 9.74
C GLU A 336 -6.73 -6.03 9.14
N GLY A 337 -5.64 -6.41 8.46
CA GLY A 337 -4.77 -5.46 7.76
C GLY A 337 -3.77 -4.73 8.64
N TRP A 338 -3.51 -5.15 9.89
CA TRP A 338 -2.47 -4.53 10.75
C TRP A 338 -1.07 -4.58 10.11
N ALA A 339 -0.82 -5.61 9.30
CA ALA A 339 0.43 -5.83 8.57
C ALA A 339 0.40 -5.34 7.11
N THR A 340 -0.55 -4.48 6.75
CA THR A 340 -0.63 -3.83 5.43
C THR A 340 0.76 -3.35 4.95
N PRO A 341 1.20 -3.63 3.71
CA PRO A 341 0.41 -4.15 2.59
C PRO A 341 0.57 -5.66 2.32
N LEU A 342 1.04 -6.47 3.30
CA LEU A 342 1.23 -7.91 3.12
C LEU A 342 -0.01 -8.57 2.51
N ASN A 343 0.21 -9.50 1.56
CA ASN A 343 -0.86 -10.29 0.95
C ASN A 343 -1.20 -11.56 1.74
N GLY A 344 -0.43 -11.86 2.79
CA GLY A 344 -0.56 -13.06 3.61
C GLY A 344 0.70 -13.26 4.44
N PHE A 345 1.00 -14.52 4.78
CA PHE A 345 2.25 -14.85 5.45
C PHE A 345 3.43 -14.56 4.51
N MET A 346 4.51 -14.01 5.08
CA MET A 346 5.66 -13.55 4.32
C MET A 346 6.23 -14.64 3.42
N ARG A 347 6.49 -14.27 2.18
CA ARG A 347 7.38 -14.99 1.26
C ARG A 347 8.83 -14.80 1.70
N GLU A 348 9.74 -15.65 1.22
CA GLU A 348 11.17 -15.62 1.57
C GLU A 348 11.77 -14.23 1.34
N ARG A 349 11.41 -13.58 0.23
CA ARG A 349 11.88 -12.23 -0.09
C ARG A 349 11.47 -11.21 0.97
N GLU A 350 10.21 -11.23 1.40
CA GLU A 350 9.67 -10.32 2.43
C GLU A 350 10.29 -10.62 3.80
N TYR A 351 10.46 -11.91 4.13
CA TYR A 351 11.10 -12.38 5.35
C TYR A 351 12.55 -11.91 5.48
N LEU A 352 13.34 -12.05 4.40
CA LEU A 352 14.72 -11.57 4.37
C LEU A 352 14.79 -10.05 4.47
N GLN A 353 13.91 -9.32 3.76
CA GLN A 353 13.86 -7.87 3.86
C GLN A 353 13.54 -7.42 5.29
N CYS A 354 12.54 -8.05 5.92
CA CYS A 354 12.17 -7.81 7.30
C CYS A 354 13.34 -8.04 8.27
N LEU A 355 14.00 -9.20 8.21
CA LEU A 355 15.09 -9.53 9.14
C LEU A 355 16.34 -8.67 8.99
N HIS A 356 16.63 -8.19 7.78
CA HIS A 356 17.88 -7.47 7.50
C HIS A 356 17.72 -5.95 7.50
N PHE A 357 16.52 -5.43 7.21
CA PHE A 357 16.29 -4.01 6.98
C PHE A 357 15.14 -3.41 7.79
N ASP A 358 14.45 -4.22 8.61
CA ASP A 358 13.22 -3.84 9.32
C ASP A 358 12.11 -3.27 8.42
N CYS A 359 12.20 -3.52 7.11
CA CYS A 359 11.34 -2.93 6.09
C CYS A 359 11.04 -3.92 4.96
N LEU A 360 9.88 -3.75 4.33
CA LEU A 360 9.64 -4.20 2.97
C LEU A 360 10.07 -3.08 2.00
N LEU A 361 10.66 -3.47 0.87
CA LEU A 361 11.27 -2.53 -0.08
C LEU A 361 10.60 -2.53 -1.46
N ASP A 362 9.78 -3.54 -1.74
CA ASP A 362 9.12 -3.69 -3.04
C ASP A 362 7.98 -2.68 -3.16
N GLY A 363 8.07 -1.79 -4.16
CA GLY A 363 7.09 -0.72 -4.37
C GLY A 363 7.23 0.49 -3.44
N GLY A 364 8.18 0.48 -2.51
CA GLY A 364 8.40 1.56 -1.55
C GLY A 364 8.92 1.05 -0.21
N VAL A 365 9.42 1.96 0.63
CA VAL A 365 9.94 1.60 1.96
C VAL A 365 8.78 1.56 2.96
N ILE A 366 8.40 0.36 3.38
CA ILE A 366 7.37 0.11 4.40
C ILE A 366 8.02 -0.49 5.65
N ASN A 367 7.81 0.12 6.81
CA ASN A 367 8.29 -0.42 8.08
C ASN A 367 7.55 -1.74 8.39
N LEU A 368 8.30 -2.81 8.59
CA LEU A 368 7.79 -4.11 9.02
C LEU A 368 8.96 -4.93 9.60
N SER A 369 9.18 -4.77 10.91
CA SER A 369 10.37 -5.24 11.63
C SER A 369 10.27 -6.64 12.24
N VAL A 370 9.09 -7.27 12.17
CA VAL A 370 8.87 -8.60 12.76
C VAL A 370 8.43 -9.60 11.70
N PRO A 371 9.03 -10.80 11.64
CA PRO A 371 8.58 -11.87 10.76
C PRO A 371 7.14 -12.30 11.07
N ILE A 372 6.25 -12.14 10.10
CA ILE A 372 4.86 -12.65 10.15
C ILE A 372 4.79 -13.86 9.23
N VAL A 373 5.08 -15.02 9.81
CA VAL A 373 5.36 -16.27 9.08
C VAL A 373 4.53 -17.41 9.65
N LEU A 374 4.18 -18.37 8.78
CA LEU A 374 3.58 -19.64 9.17
C LEU A 374 4.65 -20.73 9.13
N THR A 375 4.69 -21.62 10.12
CA THR A 375 5.69 -22.70 10.17
C THR A 375 5.10 -24.04 9.76
N ALA A 376 5.93 -24.92 9.21
CA ALA A 376 5.57 -26.29 8.86
C ALA A 376 6.70 -27.26 9.23
N THR A 377 6.35 -28.50 9.59
CA THR A 377 7.33 -29.57 9.77
C THR A 377 7.86 -30.08 8.42
N GLN A 378 8.83 -30.98 8.44
CA GLN A 378 9.31 -31.64 7.22
C GLN A 378 8.17 -32.43 6.57
N GLU A 379 7.39 -33.16 7.38
CA GLU A 379 6.26 -33.97 6.94
C GLU A 379 5.15 -33.13 6.32
N ASP A 380 4.83 -31.97 6.93
CA ASP A 380 3.87 -31.04 6.37
C ASP A 380 4.33 -30.46 5.04
N LYS A 381 5.62 -30.09 4.93
CA LYS A 381 6.17 -29.62 3.65
C LYS A 381 6.04 -30.71 2.58
N GLU A 382 6.52 -31.93 2.84
CA GLU A 382 6.47 -33.01 1.85
C GLU A 382 5.05 -33.32 1.37
N ARG A 383 4.06 -33.17 2.26
CA ARG A 383 2.64 -33.38 1.96
C ARG A 383 2.00 -32.23 1.17
N LEU A 384 2.44 -31.00 1.39
CA LEU A 384 1.77 -29.79 0.89
C LEU A 384 2.52 -29.10 -0.26
N ASP A 385 3.81 -29.39 -0.44
CA ASP A 385 4.64 -28.82 -1.51
C ASP A 385 4.09 -29.20 -2.90
N GLY A 386 4.11 -28.24 -3.82
CA GLY A 386 3.51 -28.36 -5.15
C GLY A 386 1.98 -28.15 -5.22
N CYS A 387 1.27 -28.05 -4.09
CA CYS A 387 -0.13 -27.66 -4.10
C CYS A 387 -0.31 -26.16 -4.41
N THR A 388 -1.37 -25.81 -5.14
CA THR A 388 -1.66 -24.40 -5.47
C THR A 388 -2.38 -23.65 -4.35
N ALA A 389 -2.97 -24.36 -3.39
CA ALA A 389 -3.66 -23.79 -2.24
C ALA A 389 -3.74 -24.78 -1.06
N ILE A 390 -3.76 -24.25 0.16
CA ILE A 390 -3.82 -24.99 1.43
C ILE A 390 -4.91 -24.36 2.31
N ALA A 391 -5.77 -25.15 2.93
CA ALA A 391 -6.70 -24.67 3.95
C ALA A 391 -6.03 -24.68 5.34
N LEU A 392 -6.10 -23.58 6.07
CA LEU A 392 -5.65 -23.51 7.46
C LEU A 392 -6.77 -23.93 8.40
N VAL A 393 -6.47 -24.82 9.34
CA VAL A 393 -7.46 -25.39 10.27
C VAL A 393 -7.11 -25.03 11.70
N TYR A 394 -8.07 -24.45 12.43
CA TYR A 394 -7.94 -24.13 13.85
C TYR A 394 -9.17 -24.68 14.59
N GLU A 395 -8.95 -25.49 15.63
CA GLU A 395 -10.02 -26.16 16.39
C GLU A 395 -11.00 -26.93 15.48
N GLY A 396 -10.46 -27.63 14.48
CA GLY A 396 -11.23 -28.42 13.50
C GLY A 396 -12.02 -27.60 12.48
N ARG A 397 -11.89 -26.26 12.47
CA ARG A 397 -12.57 -25.36 11.51
C ARG A 397 -11.57 -24.85 10.48
N ARG A 398 -11.93 -24.88 9.20
CA ARG A 398 -11.17 -24.21 8.14
C ARG A 398 -11.37 -22.71 8.27
N VAL A 399 -10.32 -21.98 8.64
CA VAL A 399 -10.38 -20.54 8.95
C VAL A 399 -9.85 -19.66 7.83
N ALA A 400 -8.98 -20.18 6.98
CA ALA A 400 -8.37 -19.43 5.88
C ALA A 400 -7.89 -20.35 4.76
N ILE A 401 -7.61 -19.77 3.59
CA ILE A 401 -6.96 -20.41 2.46
C ILE A 401 -5.66 -19.66 2.16
N LEU A 402 -4.54 -20.38 2.15
CA LEU A 402 -3.24 -19.88 1.70
C LEU A 402 -3.02 -20.33 0.25
N ARG A 403 -2.98 -19.38 -0.69
CA ARG A 403 -2.78 -19.66 -2.13
C ARG A 403 -1.36 -19.39 -2.56
N ASN A 404 -0.95 -20.10 -3.62
CA ASN A 404 0.38 -20.03 -4.21
C ASN A 404 1.47 -20.16 -3.13
N PRO A 405 1.43 -21.22 -2.30
CA PRO A 405 2.36 -21.35 -1.20
C PRO A 405 3.79 -21.52 -1.72
N GLU A 406 4.74 -20.95 -0.98
CA GLU A 406 6.17 -21.22 -1.14
C GLU A 406 6.76 -21.69 0.18
N PHE A 407 7.60 -22.72 0.13
CA PHE A 407 8.26 -23.30 1.29
C PHE A 407 9.74 -22.92 1.29
N TYR A 408 10.24 -22.37 2.39
CA TYR A 408 11.63 -21.96 2.55
C TYR A 408 12.16 -22.22 3.96
N GLU A 409 13.48 -22.22 4.15
CA GLU A 409 14.11 -22.67 5.39
C GLU A 409 13.78 -21.76 6.59
N HIS A 410 13.32 -22.36 7.69
CA HIS A 410 13.22 -21.69 8.98
C HIS A 410 14.57 -21.77 9.71
N ARG A 411 15.51 -20.90 9.35
CA ARG A 411 16.81 -20.76 10.04
C ARG A 411 16.65 -20.16 11.44
N LYS A 412 16.10 -20.95 12.37
CA LYS A 412 15.64 -20.51 13.71
C LYS A 412 16.69 -19.75 14.50
N GLU A 413 17.93 -20.23 14.55
CA GLU A 413 19.00 -19.56 15.29
C GLU A 413 19.28 -18.16 14.72
N GLU A 414 19.44 -18.06 13.40
CA GLU A 414 19.65 -16.78 12.72
C GLU A 414 18.46 -15.84 12.89
N ARG A 415 17.23 -16.35 12.70
CA ARG A 415 15.99 -15.60 12.94
C ARG A 415 15.98 -15.02 14.34
N CYS A 416 16.21 -15.86 15.34
CA CYS A 416 16.16 -15.46 16.74
C CYS A 416 17.23 -14.43 17.07
N ALA A 417 18.47 -14.65 16.60
CA ALA A 417 19.57 -13.72 16.79
C ALA A 417 19.27 -12.34 16.20
N ARG A 418 18.72 -12.26 14.99
CA ARG A 418 18.40 -11.00 14.32
C ARG A 418 17.19 -10.30 14.94
N GLN A 419 16.12 -11.04 15.20
CA GLN A 419 14.87 -10.48 15.68
C GLN A 419 14.96 -10.03 17.14
N TRP A 420 15.61 -10.79 18.02
CA TRP A 420 15.69 -10.49 19.46
C TRP A 420 17.04 -9.94 19.92
N GLY A 421 18.10 -10.04 19.11
CA GLY A 421 19.46 -9.75 19.56
C GLY A 421 20.04 -10.80 20.53
N THR A 422 19.38 -11.95 20.67
CA THR A 422 19.79 -13.08 21.50
C THR A 422 19.18 -14.39 20.97
N THR A 423 19.78 -15.52 21.31
CA THR A 423 19.26 -16.87 21.01
C THR A 423 18.90 -17.66 22.28
N CYS A 424 18.80 -16.97 23.42
CA CYS A 424 18.46 -17.57 24.72
C CYS A 424 17.16 -18.39 24.63
N LYS A 425 17.26 -19.71 24.82
CA LYS A 425 16.13 -20.64 24.71
C LYS A 425 15.07 -20.46 25.79
N GLU A 426 15.44 -19.87 26.92
CA GLU A 426 14.52 -19.55 28.02
C GLU A 426 13.74 -18.26 27.77
N HIS A 427 14.05 -17.50 26.71
CA HIS A 427 13.18 -16.40 26.30
C HIS A 427 11.85 -17.00 25.81
N PRO A 428 10.69 -16.58 26.36
CA PRO A 428 9.46 -17.35 26.25
C PRO A 428 8.92 -17.42 24.81
N TYR A 429 9.09 -16.38 23.99
CA TYR A 429 8.72 -16.45 22.57
C TYR A 429 9.73 -17.25 21.72
N ILE A 430 11.04 -17.07 21.93
CA ILE A 430 12.10 -17.88 21.30
C ILE A 430 11.88 -19.36 21.59
N LYS A 431 11.49 -19.74 22.81
CA LYS A 431 11.15 -21.12 23.16
C LYS A 431 10.11 -21.72 22.20
N MET A 432 8.99 -21.01 21.99
CA MET A 432 7.97 -21.43 21.02
C MET A 432 8.54 -21.53 19.59
N VAL A 433 9.37 -20.57 19.16
CA VAL A 433 10.00 -20.60 17.83
C VAL A 433 10.92 -21.81 17.65
N MET A 434 11.64 -22.19 18.70
CA MET A 434 12.54 -23.35 18.66
C MET A 434 11.77 -24.67 18.55
N GLU A 435 10.58 -24.74 19.15
CA GLU A 435 9.67 -25.90 19.14
C GLU A 435 8.89 -26.06 17.82
N GLN A 436 8.80 -25.01 16.99
CA GLN A 436 8.13 -25.05 15.68
C GLN A 436 8.84 -25.92 14.64
N GLY A 437 8.25 -26.08 13.45
CA GLY A 437 8.88 -26.78 12.33
C GLY A 437 10.08 -26.04 11.71
N ASN A 438 10.86 -26.75 10.88
CA ASN A 438 12.06 -26.22 10.22
C ASN A 438 11.79 -25.55 8.87
N TRP A 439 10.52 -25.44 8.48
CA TRP A 439 10.09 -24.75 7.26
C TRP A 439 9.17 -23.59 7.59
N LEU A 440 9.24 -22.57 6.75
CA LEU A 440 8.28 -21.48 6.68
C LEU A 440 7.44 -21.62 5.41
N VAL A 441 6.19 -21.17 5.47
CA VAL A 441 5.25 -21.19 4.35
C VAL A 441 4.72 -19.78 4.11
N GLY A 442 5.12 -19.18 3.00
CA GLY A 442 4.62 -17.88 2.53
C GLY A 442 3.53 -18.06 1.49
N GLY A 443 2.64 -17.07 1.33
CA GLY A 443 1.57 -17.16 0.32
C GLY A 443 0.52 -16.07 0.43
N ASP A 444 -0.43 -16.10 -0.51
CA ASP A 444 -1.54 -15.14 -0.56
C ASP A 444 -2.67 -15.66 0.33
N LEU A 445 -2.93 -14.98 1.45
CA LEU A 445 -3.89 -15.42 2.46
C LEU A 445 -5.28 -14.85 2.16
N GLN A 446 -6.29 -15.71 2.21
CA GLN A 446 -7.69 -15.34 2.21
C GLN A 446 -8.35 -15.90 3.45
N VAL A 447 -8.75 -15.02 4.37
CA VAL A 447 -9.38 -15.40 5.64
C VAL A 447 -10.88 -15.51 5.43
N LEU A 448 -11.47 -16.60 5.91
CA LEU A 448 -12.88 -16.93 5.68
C LEU A 448 -13.76 -16.14 6.64
N ASP A 449 -14.15 -16.75 7.76
CA ASP A 449 -14.98 -16.09 8.76
C ASP A 449 -14.22 -14.99 9.50
N ARG A 450 -14.92 -13.91 9.84
CA ARG A 450 -14.40 -12.90 10.75
C ARG A 450 -14.05 -13.53 12.09
N ILE A 451 -12.88 -13.18 12.62
CA ILE A 451 -12.32 -13.84 13.79
C ILE A 451 -12.92 -13.24 15.07
N TYR A 452 -13.58 -14.11 15.84
CA TYR A 452 -14.14 -13.81 17.17
C TYR A 452 -13.63 -14.85 18.17
N TRP A 453 -13.21 -14.39 19.34
CA TRP A 453 -12.65 -15.27 20.38
C TRP A 453 -13.71 -15.78 21.36
N ASN A 454 -14.89 -15.17 21.39
CA ASN A 454 -16.02 -15.52 22.25
C ASN A 454 -15.64 -15.59 23.74
N ASP A 455 -14.74 -14.72 24.17
CA ASP A 455 -14.21 -14.63 25.54
C ASP A 455 -14.81 -13.45 26.34
N GLY A 456 -15.85 -12.79 25.78
CA GLY A 456 -16.50 -11.63 26.35
C GLY A 456 -15.75 -10.30 26.13
N LEU A 457 -14.72 -10.29 25.28
CA LEU A 457 -13.92 -9.09 24.97
C LEU A 457 -13.92 -8.70 23.48
N ASP A 458 -14.66 -9.42 22.62
CA ASP A 458 -14.68 -9.15 21.18
C ASP A 458 -15.17 -7.75 20.82
N GLN A 459 -16.03 -7.15 21.65
CA GLN A 459 -16.47 -5.76 21.51
C GLN A 459 -15.32 -4.73 21.58
N TYR A 460 -14.16 -5.12 22.12
CA TYR A 460 -12.96 -4.29 22.15
C TYR A 460 -11.98 -4.61 21.02
N ARG A 461 -12.17 -5.71 20.27
CA ARG A 461 -11.30 -6.11 19.15
C ARG A 461 -11.72 -5.41 17.86
N LEU A 462 -11.48 -4.11 17.84
CA LEU A 462 -11.76 -3.25 16.69
C LEU A 462 -10.66 -3.39 15.64
N THR A 463 -11.04 -3.58 14.37
CA THR A 463 -10.09 -3.56 13.25
C THR A 463 -9.50 -2.16 13.04
N PRO A 464 -8.38 -2.01 12.30
CA PRO A 464 -7.88 -0.69 11.88
C PRO A 464 -8.94 0.15 11.17
N ALA A 465 -9.78 -0.45 10.33
CA ALA A 465 -10.87 0.24 9.64
C ALA A 465 -11.94 0.74 10.62
N GLU A 466 -12.35 -0.10 11.58
CA GLU A 466 -13.32 0.27 12.62
C GLU A 466 -12.77 1.36 13.55
N LEU A 467 -11.48 1.32 13.89
CA LEU A 467 -10.82 2.37 14.66
C LEU A 467 -10.82 3.71 13.93
N ARG A 468 -10.42 3.72 12.65
CA ARG A 468 -10.46 4.94 11.81
C ARG A 468 -11.86 5.52 11.73
N GLN A 469 -12.87 4.67 11.54
CA GLN A 469 -14.27 5.07 11.53
C GLN A 469 -14.69 5.67 12.88
N LYS A 470 -14.31 5.04 14.00
CA LYS A 470 -14.59 5.55 15.35
C LYS A 470 -13.94 6.91 15.62
N PHE A 471 -12.70 7.12 15.19
CA PHE A 471 -12.03 8.42 15.32
C PHE A 471 -12.73 9.51 14.49
N LYS A 472 -13.20 9.16 13.29
CA LYS A 472 -13.99 10.05 12.44
C LYS A 472 -15.33 10.43 13.09
N GLU A 473 -16.04 9.46 13.68
CA GLU A 473 -17.29 9.69 14.41
C GLU A 473 -17.11 10.59 15.63
N MET A 474 -15.98 10.44 16.34
CA MET A 474 -15.58 11.34 17.43
C MET A 474 -15.11 12.73 16.95
N ASN A 475 -15.05 12.95 15.63
CA ASN A 475 -14.49 14.15 14.99
C ASN A 475 -13.05 14.46 15.47
N ALA A 476 -12.27 13.43 15.78
CA ALA A 476 -10.90 13.60 16.26
C ALA A 476 -10.05 14.34 15.23
N ASP A 477 -9.30 15.35 15.66
CA ASP A 477 -8.33 16.08 14.82
C ASP A 477 -6.88 15.66 15.09
N ALA A 478 -6.65 14.88 16.16
CA ALA A 478 -5.44 14.13 16.41
C ALA A 478 -5.75 12.84 17.19
N VAL A 479 -5.08 11.75 16.84
CA VAL A 479 -5.13 10.49 17.58
C VAL A 479 -3.74 10.16 18.10
N PHE A 480 -3.62 9.92 19.40
CA PHE A 480 -2.37 9.50 20.04
C PHE A 480 -2.52 8.12 20.67
N ALA A 481 -1.59 7.22 20.35
CA ALA A 481 -1.67 5.83 20.75
C ALA A 481 -0.77 5.52 21.95
N PHE A 482 -1.30 4.72 22.88
CA PHE A 482 -0.55 4.16 24.00
C PHE A 482 -0.63 2.63 23.95
N GLN A 483 0.46 2.00 23.53
CA GLN A 483 0.64 0.54 23.59
C GLN A 483 0.91 0.11 25.02
N LEU A 484 0.28 -0.99 25.45
CA LEU A 484 0.55 -1.58 26.76
C LEU A 484 0.26 -3.08 26.79
N ARG A 485 1.00 -3.79 27.64
CA ARG A 485 0.74 -5.18 28.03
C ARG A 485 0.52 -5.35 29.53
N ASN A 486 0.71 -4.28 30.29
CA ASN A 486 0.69 -4.26 31.77
C ASN A 486 -0.52 -3.47 32.28
N PRO A 487 -0.91 -3.65 33.56
CA PRO A 487 -1.85 -2.75 34.23
C PRO A 487 -1.43 -1.27 34.13
N VAL A 488 -2.40 -0.36 34.03
CA VAL A 488 -2.15 1.08 33.98
C VAL A 488 -1.95 1.61 35.40
N HIS A 489 -0.75 2.10 35.70
CA HIS A 489 -0.49 2.93 36.88
C HIS A 489 -0.39 4.40 36.48
N ASN A 490 -0.37 5.32 37.46
CA ASN A 490 -0.41 6.75 37.19
C ASN A 490 0.85 7.28 36.48
N GLY A 491 1.97 6.53 36.50
CA GLY A 491 3.12 6.83 35.62
C GLY A 491 2.78 6.71 34.13
N HIS A 492 2.01 5.69 33.72
CA HIS A 492 1.49 5.61 32.35
C HIS A 492 0.48 6.72 32.09
N ALA A 493 -0.41 6.99 33.06
CA ALA A 493 -1.39 8.07 32.95
C ALA A 493 -0.72 9.44 32.76
N LEU A 494 0.38 9.72 33.45
CA LEU A 494 1.16 10.94 33.29
C LEU A 494 1.63 11.13 31.85
N LEU A 495 2.20 10.09 31.22
CA LEU A 495 2.61 10.13 29.82
C LEU A 495 1.42 10.44 28.89
N MET A 496 0.27 9.81 29.12
CA MET A 496 -0.93 10.01 28.31
C MET A 496 -1.53 11.40 28.50
N GLN A 497 -1.58 11.89 29.74
CA GLN A 497 -2.09 13.22 30.11
C GLN A 497 -1.19 14.34 29.55
N ASP A 498 0.12 14.21 29.69
CA ASP A 498 1.08 15.18 29.16
C ASP A 498 1.08 15.21 27.63
N THR A 499 0.91 14.06 26.98
CA THR A 499 0.72 14.02 25.50
C THR A 499 -0.55 14.77 25.11
N HIS A 500 -1.68 14.49 25.77
CA HIS A 500 -2.93 15.20 25.52
C HIS A 500 -2.75 16.72 25.68
N LYS A 501 -2.09 17.15 26.75
CA LYS A 501 -1.78 18.57 27.00
C LYS A 501 -0.90 19.19 25.91
N GLN A 502 0.18 18.51 25.50
CA GLN A 502 1.04 18.98 24.41
C GLN A 502 0.27 19.14 23.09
N LEU A 503 -0.69 18.26 22.79
CA LEU A 503 -1.51 18.38 21.59
C LEU A 503 -2.47 19.57 21.66
N LEU A 504 -3.07 19.82 22.82
CA LEU A 504 -3.89 21.02 23.04
C LEU A 504 -3.05 22.30 22.86
N GLU A 505 -1.83 22.33 23.42
CA GLU A 505 -0.89 23.45 23.27
C GLU A 505 -0.45 23.69 21.81
N ARG A 506 -0.38 22.62 21.00
CA ARG A 506 -0.12 22.68 19.56
C ARG A 506 -1.33 23.11 18.72
N GLY A 507 -2.51 23.26 19.34
CA GLY A 507 -3.73 23.76 18.69
C GLY A 507 -4.73 22.70 18.24
N TYR A 508 -4.47 21.41 18.50
CA TYR A 508 -5.49 20.37 18.33
C TYR A 508 -6.63 20.60 19.34
N ARG A 509 -7.87 20.47 18.89
CA ARG A 509 -9.07 20.79 19.69
C ARG A 509 -9.74 19.55 20.26
N ARG A 510 -9.61 18.41 19.59
CA ARG A 510 -10.23 17.13 19.98
C ARG A 510 -9.22 15.98 19.88
N PRO A 511 -8.09 16.03 20.61
CA PRO A 511 -7.15 14.94 20.65
C PRO A 511 -7.75 13.73 21.37
N VAL A 512 -7.77 12.58 20.70
CA VAL A 512 -8.33 11.31 21.23
C VAL A 512 -7.21 10.34 21.57
N LEU A 513 -7.25 9.80 22.79
CA LEU A 513 -6.37 8.73 23.23
C LEU A 513 -6.87 7.40 22.67
N LEU A 514 -5.99 6.65 22.01
CA LEU A 514 -6.16 5.23 21.75
C LEU A 514 -5.41 4.44 22.83
N LEU A 515 -6.11 4.05 23.90
CA LEU A 515 -5.58 3.15 24.93
C LEU A 515 -5.67 1.73 24.42
N HIS A 516 -4.52 1.14 24.08
CA HIS A 516 -4.50 0.00 23.16
C HIS A 516 -3.79 -1.24 23.74
N PRO A 517 -4.38 -1.90 24.76
CA PRO A 517 -3.80 -3.12 25.33
C PRO A 517 -3.61 -4.21 24.27
N LEU A 518 -2.43 -4.85 24.29
CA LEU A 518 -2.18 -6.05 23.50
C LEU A 518 -2.97 -7.23 24.09
N GLY A 519 -3.61 -8.02 23.23
CA GLY A 519 -4.45 -9.16 23.61
C GLY A 519 -4.17 -10.48 22.91
N GLY A 520 -3.13 -10.55 22.07
CA GLY A 520 -2.58 -11.84 21.65
C GLY A 520 -1.83 -12.54 22.78
N TRP A 521 -1.03 -13.56 22.43
CA TRP A 521 -0.21 -14.30 23.39
C TRP A 521 0.71 -13.37 24.21
N THR A 522 0.80 -13.64 25.50
CA THR A 522 1.71 -13.01 26.45
C THR A 522 2.34 -14.09 27.33
N LYS A 523 3.54 -13.85 27.86
CA LYS A 523 4.22 -14.80 28.75
C LYS A 523 3.43 -15.03 30.04
N GLU A 524 3.66 -16.18 30.67
CA GLU A 524 2.83 -16.71 31.77
C GLU A 524 2.74 -15.79 33.01
N ASP A 525 3.78 -15.03 33.30
CA ASP A 525 3.84 -14.21 34.51
C ASP A 525 3.25 -12.79 34.33
N ASP A 526 2.80 -12.44 33.12
CA ASP A 526 2.05 -11.21 32.85
C ASP A 526 0.58 -11.34 33.33
N VAL A 527 -0.06 -10.20 33.63
CA VAL A 527 -1.47 -10.18 34.05
C VAL A 527 -2.36 -10.55 32.84
N PRO A 528 -3.25 -11.56 32.95
CA PRO A 528 -4.11 -11.97 31.86
C PRO A 528 -4.98 -10.83 31.31
N LEU A 529 -5.28 -10.90 30.01
CA LEU A 529 -5.99 -9.83 29.29
C LEU A 529 -7.31 -9.42 29.96
N MET A 530 -8.15 -10.37 30.36
CA MET A 530 -9.43 -10.08 31.04
C MET A 530 -9.25 -9.23 32.30
N TRP A 531 -8.24 -9.53 33.12
CA TRP A 531 -7.94 -8.76 34.33
C TRP A 531 -7.38 -7.38 34.02
N ARG A 532 -6.57 -7.24 32.96
CA ARG A 532 -6.11 -5.94 32.49
C ARG A 532 -7.26 -5.08 31.98
N MET A 533 -8.19 -5.64 31.21
CA MET A 533 -9.36 -4.89 30.72
C MET A 533 -10.25 -4.39 31.86
N LYS A 534 -10.52 -5.22 32.88
CA LYS A 534 -11.21 -4.79 34.10
C LYS A 534 -10.45 -3.68 34.82
N GLN A 535 -9.13 -3.80 34.92
CA GLN A 535 -8.28 -2.81 35.58
C GLN A 535 -8.28 -1.47 34.82
N HIS A 536 -8.23 -1.49 33.49
CA HIS A 536 -8.28 -0.29 32.65
C HIS A 536 -9.66 0.38 32.71
N ALA A 537 -10.74 -0.40 32.75
CA ALA A 537 -12.08 0.12 32.96
C ALA A 537 -12.18 0.87 34.31
N ALA A 538 -11.61 0.32 35.38
CA ALA A 538 -11.56 0.99 36.68
C ALA A 538 -10.75 2.30 36.66
N VAL A 539 -9.64 2.36 35.89
CA VAL A 539 -8.86 3.60 35.70
C VAL A 539 -9.69 4.70 35.02
N LEU A 540 -10.50 4.33 34.03
CA LEU A 540 -11.42 5.26 33.35
C LEU A 540 -12.60 5.68 34.23
N GLU A 541 -13.15 4.74 35.01
CA GLU A 541 -14.26 5.00 35.93
C GLU A 541 -13.87 6.00 37.04
N GLU A 542 -12.60 5.98 37.46
CA GLU A 542 -12.06 6.95 38.43
C GLU A 542 -11.62 8.28 37.80
N GLY A 543 -11.80 8.46 36.49
CA GLY A 543 -11.47 9.71 35.80
C GLY A 543 -9.97 10.02 35.72
N ILE A 544 -9.10 9.06 36.00
CA ILE A 544 -7.64 9.21 35.79
C ILE A 544 -7.36 9.43 34.29
N LEU A 545 -8.10 8.74 33.45
CA LEU A 545 -8.20 9.00 32.01
C LEU A 545 -9.65 9.37 31.71
N ASN A 546 -9.86 10.34 30.81
CA ASN A 546 -11.20 10.79 30.45
C ASN A 546 -11.84 9.80 29.46
N PRO A 547 -12.97 9.13 29.79
CA PRO A 547 -13.63 8.19 28.89
C PRO A 547 -14.19 8.83 27.61
N GLU A 548 -14.61 10.10 27.65
CA GLU A 548 -15.18 10.80 26.48
C GLU A 548 -14.13 11.06 25.38
N THR A 549 -12.85 11.14 25.76
CA THR A 549 -11.74 11.38 24.84
C THR A 549 -10.81 10.17 24.74
N THR A 550 -11.28 8.98 25.12
CA THR A 550 -10.48 7.75 25.11
C THR A 550 -11.22 6.61 24.41
N VAL A 551 -10.58 6.04 23.38
CA VAL A 551 -10.98 4.77 22.79
C VAL A 551 -10.15 3.66 23.42
N VAL A 552 -10.82 2.69 24.06
CA VAL A 552 -10.20 1.44 24.50
C VAL A 552 -10.44 0.37 23.44
N ALA A 553 -9.36 -0.23 22.94
CA ALA A 553 -9.41 -1.33 21.98
C ALA A 553 -8.29 -2.34 22.25
N ILE A 554 -8.47 -3.60 21.82
CA ILE A 554 -7.52 -4.68 22.00
C ILE A 554 -6.77 -4.91 20.70
N PHE A 555 -5.44 -4.82 20.77
CA PHE A 555 -4.56 -5.12 19.65
C PHE A 555 -4.30 -6.64 19.58
N PRO A 556 -4.62 -7.33 18.47
CA PRO A 556 -4.66 -8.80 18.44
C PRO A 556 -3.29 -9.49 18.34
N SER A 557 -2.21 -8.74 18.11
CA SER A 557 -0.87 -9.31 17.93
C SER A 557 -0.40 -10.11 19.14
N PRO A 558 0.27 -11.26 18.94
CA PRO A 558 1.15 -11.84 19.93
C PRO A 558 2.24 -10.86 20.36
N MET A 559 2.63 -10.90 21.65
CA MET A 559 3.76 -10.14 22.20
C MET A 559 5.03 -10.95 22.05
N MET A 560 6.05 -10.39 21.40
CA MET A 560 7.32 -11.09 21.15
C MET A 560 8.38 -10.81 22.22
N TYR A 561 8.24 -9.74 22.99
CA TYR A 561 9.25 -9.22 23.93
C TYR A 561 10.59 -8.90 23.26
N ALA A 562 10.55 -8.38 22.02
CA ALA A 562 11.74 -8.13 21.19
C ALA A 562 12.21 -6.66 21.21
N GLY A 563 11.82 -5.88 22.23
CA GLY A 563 12.41 -4.57 22.50
C GLY A 563 12.36 -3.59 21.32
N PRO A 564 13.52 -2.98 20.93
CA PRO A 564 13.59 -2.02 19.83
C PRO A 564 13.11 -2.55 18.47
N THR A 565 13.21 -3.85 18.20
CA THR A 565 12.69 -4.45 16.97
C THR A 565 11.16 -4.48 17.01
N GLU A 566 10.57 -4.93 18.11
CA GLU A 566 9.12 -5.07 18.22
C GLU A 566 8.39 -3.74 18.42
N VAL A 567 9.02 -2.74 19.06
CA VAL A 567 8.34 -1.45 19.26
C VAL A 567 8.06 -0.75 17.92
N GLN A 568 8.88 -0.99 16.88
CA GLN A 568 8.59 -0.56 15.50
C GLN A 568 7.29 -1.20 14.99
N TRP A 569 7.09 -2.51 15.20
CA TRP A 569 5.85 -3.22 14.89
C TRP A 569 4.64 -2.67 15.67
N HIS A 570 4.79 -2.38 16.96
CA HIS A 570 3.73 -1.78 17.75
C HIS A 570 3.36 -0.38 17.25
N CYS A 571 4.36 0.39 16.80
CA CYS A 571 4.20 1.74 16.29
C CYS A 571 3.52 1.76 14.90
N ARG A 572 4.08 1.02 13.94
CA ARG A 572 3.54 0.95 12.57
C ARG A 572 2.10 0.43 12.54
N SER A 573 1.75 -0.51 13.41
CA SER A 573 0.39 -1.06 13.51
C SER A 573 -0.62 0.02 13.90
N ARG A 574 -0.21 0.97 14.75
CA ARG A 574 -1.05 2.08 15.20
C ARG A 574 -1.11 3.19 14.17
N MET A 575 -0.03 3.40 13.40
CA MET A 575 -0.05 4.23 12.20
C MET A 575 -1.13 3.74 11.21
N VAL A 576 -1.16 2.44 10.94
CA VAL A 576 -2.15 1.82 10.05
C VAL A 576 -3.57 1.97 10.60
N ALA A 577 -3.75 1.94 11.92
CA ALA A 577 -5.04 2.24 12.55
C ALA A 577 -5.41 3.73 12.62
N GLY A 578 -4.56 4.63 12.11
CA GLY A 578 -4.86 6.08 12.02
C GLY A 578 -4.31 6.93 13.16
N ALA A 579 -3.39 6.42 13.98
CA ALA A 579 -2.70 7.25 14.98
C ALA A 579 -1.75 8.24 14.31
N ASN A 580 -1.80 9.51 14.74
CA ASN A 580 -0.89 10.57 14.31
C ASN A 580 0.31 10.71 15.26
N PHE A 581 0.15 10.28 16.51
CA PHE A 581 1.19 10.34 17.54
C PHE A 581 1.35 8.99 18.22
N TYR A 582 2.59 8.59 18.49
CA TYR A 582 2.88 7.36 19.20
C TYR A 582 3.71 7.63 20.45
N ILE A 583 3.13 7.34 21.62
CA ILE A 583 3.82 7.50 22.90
C ILE A 583 4.79 6.35 23.10
N VAL A 584 6.03 6.67 23.44
CA VAL A 584 7.05 5.68 23.81
C VAL A 584 7.78 6.08 25.09
N GLY A 585 7.84 5.15 26.04
CA GLY A 585 8.57 5.32 27.30
C GLY A 585 9.91 4.57 27.32
N ARG A 586 10.36 4.26 28.54
CA ARG A 586 11.55 3.43 28.81
C ARG A 586 11.30 1.97 28.46
N ASP A 587 12.31 1.32 27.88
CA ASP A 587 12.38 -0.12 27.63
C ASP A 587 11.10 -0.72 27.01
N PRO A 588 10.58 -0.10 25.93
CA PRO A 588 9.34 -0.55 25.32
C PRO A 588 9.55 -1.95 24.73
N ALA A 589 8.57 -2.82 24.95
CA ALA A 589 8.64 -4.23 24.56
C ALA A 589 9.81 -5.03 25.14
N GLY A 590 10.53 -4.50 26.13
CA GLY A 590 11.61 -5.21 26.81
C GLY A 590 11.14 -6.14 27.91
N MET A 591 12.06 -7.02 28.33
CA MET A 591 11.97 -7.86 29.51
C MET A 591 13.38 -8.13 30.05
N PRO A 592 13.52 -8.59 31.31
CA PRO A 592 14.80 -9.09 31.79
C PRO A 592 15.27 -10.31 30.99
N HIS A 593 16.56 -10.39 30.71
CA HIS A 593 17.22 -11.55 30.13
C HIS A 593 17.03 -12.75 31.08
N PRO A 594 16.49 -13.88 30.61
CA PRO A 594 16.17 -15.04 31.46
C PRO A 594 17.34 -15.55 32.30
N ASP A 595 18.52 -15.69 31.68
CA ASP A 595 19.70 -16.25 32.38
C ASP A 595 20.40 -15.27 33.35
N THR A 596 20.37 -13.96 33.06
CA THR A 596 21.20 -12.98 33.82
C THR A 596 20.40 -12.05 34.71
N GLY A 597 19.08 -11.95 34.51
CA GLY A 597 18.19 -11.03 35.21
C GLY A 597 18.39 -9.54 34.89
N LYS A 598 19.36 -9.17 34.06
CA LYS A 598 19.54 -7.79 33.55
C LYS A 598 18.51 -7.48 32.47
N ASP A 599 18.19 -6.22 32.23
CA ASP A 599 17.35 -5.83 31.09
C ASP A 599 17.95 -6.38 29.78
N LEU A 600 17.14 -7.04 28.95
CA LEU A 600 17.59 -7.63 27.68
C LEU A 600 18.03 -6.57 26.68
N TYR A 601 17.44 -5.38 26.76
CA TYR A 601 17.73 -4.25 25.90
C TYR A 601 18.18 -3.05 26.72
N GLU A 602 18.96 -2.18 26.10
CA GLU A 602 19.26 -0.90 26.70
C GLU A 602 17.96 -0.04 26.73
N PRO A 603 17.57 0.52 27.89
CA PRO A 603 16.23 1.09 28.07
C PRO A 603 15.86 2.30 27.19
N THR A 604 16.84 2.97 26.59
CA THR A 604 16.65 4.13 25.69
C THR A 604 16.60 3.72 24.21
N HIS A 605 17.06 2.52 23.85
CA HIS A 605 17.17 2.09 22.46
C HIS A 605 15.82 2.08 21.73
N GLY A 606 14.73 1.66 22.38
CA GLY A 606 13.42 1.61 21.73
C GLY A 606 12.95 2.97 21.22
N ALA A 607 13.07 4.02 22.04
CA ALA A 607 12.71 5.39 21.63
C ALA A 607 13.65 5.93 20.55
N LYS A 608 14.97 5.73 20.70
CA LYS A 608 15.98 6.17 19.71
C LYS A 608 15.75 5.52 18.35
N VAL A 609 15.57 4.19 18.31
CA VAL A 609 15.31 3.44 17.08
C VAL A 609 14.04 3.93 16.41
N LEU A 610 12.93 4.09 17.15
CA LEU A 610 11.68 4.60 16.57
C LEU A 610 11.83 5.98 15.91
N THR A 611 12.56 6.90 16.53
CA THR A 611 12.72 8.27 15.98
C THR A 611 13.50 8.32 14.67
N MET A 612 14.27 7.28 14.35
CA MET A 612 15.06 7.18 13.12
C MET A 612 14.60 6.05 12.18
N ALA A 613 13.56 5.30 12.56
CA ALA A 613 13.12 4.14 11.81
C ALA A 613 12.53 4.54 10.45
N PRO A 614 12.98 3.92 9.34
CA PRO A 614 12.42 4.17 8.02
C PRO A 614 10.95 3.73 7.95
N GLY A 615 10.17 4.37 7.09
CA GLY A 615 8.77 4.03 6.83
C GLY A 615 7.74 4.60 7.82
N LEU A 616 8.15 5.21 8.95
CA LEU A 616 7.23 5.76 9.97
C LEU A 616 6.90 7.25 9.81
N ARG A 617 6.84 7.77 8.58
CA ARG A 617 6.73 9.22 8.32
C ARG A 617 5.35 9.83 8.57
N ALA A 618 4.30 9.01 8.65
CA ALA A 618 2.92 9.49 8.79
C ALA A 618 2.48 9.70 10.25
N LEU A 619 3.39 9.51 11.22
CA LEU A 619 3.15 9.77 12.63
C LEU A 619 4.37 10.39 13.32
N GLU A 620 4.15 11.12 14.40
CA GLU A 620 5.18 11.68 15.25
C GLU A 620 5.41 10.82 16.50
N ILE A 621 6.68 10.55 16.82
CA ILE A 621 7.07 9.82 18.04
C ILE A 621 7.09 10.82 19.21
N VAL A 622 6.41 10.48 20.30
CA VAL A 622 6.38 11.27 21.54
C VAL A 622 7.15 10.52 22.63
N PRO A 623 8.48 10.73 22.74
CA PRO A 623 9.30 10.03 23.70
C PRO A 623 9.20 10.65 25.10
N PHE A 624 9.18 9.79 26.12
CA PHE A 624 9.20 10.22 27.51
C PHE A 624 10.33 9.59 28.31
N ARG A 625 10.81 10.34 29.29
CA ARG A 625 11.69 9.83 30.35
C ARG A 625 10.91 8.90 31.28
N VAL A 626 11.65 8.16 32.11
CA VAL A 626 11.08 7.27 33.12
C VAL A 626 10.18 8.08 34.07
N ALA A 627 8.95 7.62 34.30
CA ALA A 627 8.08 8.12 35.35
C ALA A 627 8.16 7.19 36.58
N ALA A 628 8.35 7.76 37.77
CA ALA A 628 8.44 7.03 39.03
C ALA A 628 7.69 7.79 40.14
N TYR A 629 7.43 7.14 41.27
CA TYR A 629 6.69 7.76 42.36
C TYR A 629 7.59 8.73 43.13
N ASN A 630 7.28 10.03 43.12
CA ASN A 630 8.03 11.02 43.88
C ASN A 630 7.46 11.11 45.31
N LYS A 631 8.25 10.66 46.30
CA LYS A 631 7.87 10.60 47.71
C LYS A 631 7.60 11.97 48.33
N LYS A 632 8.29 13.02 47.86
CA LYS A 632 8.07 14.40 48.35
C LYS A 632 6.77 14.99 47.80
N LYS A 633 6.52 14.82 46.50
CA LYS A 633 5.31 15.33 45.82
C LYS A 633 4.08 14.47 46.03
N LYS A 634 4.26 13.22 46.48
CA LYS A 634 3.20 12.22 46.68
C LYS A 634 2.39 11.93 45.41
N CYS A 635 3.08 11.87 44.27
CA CYS A 635 2.49 11.58 42.97
C CYS A 635 3.53 10.98 42.02
N MET A 636 3.07 10.49 40.87
CA MET A 636 3.97 10.07 39.79
C MET A 636 4.57 11.29 39.09
N ASP A 637 5.87 11.25 38.84
CA ASP A 637 6.63 12.35 38.23
C ASP A 637 7.79 11.81 37.38
N TYR A 638 8.35 12.63 36.51
CA TYR A 638 9.51 12.26 35.71
C TYR A 638 10.77 12.17 36.57
N TYR A 639 11.49 11.06 36.45
CA TYR A 639 12.72 10.82 37.18
C TYR A 639 13.79 11.87 36.89
N ASP A 640 14.44 12.33 37.96
CA ASP A 640 15.60 13.22 37.92
C ASP A 640 16.76 12.58 38.70
N SER A 641 17.90 12.40 38.03
CA SER A 641 19.10 11.82 38.62
C SER A 641 19.69 12.66 39.76
N ASN A 642 19.48 13.98 39.74
CA ASN A 642 19.96 14.89 40.79
C ASN A 642 19.15 14.77 42.08
N HIS A 643 17.98 14.13 42.03
CA HIS A 643 17.06 13.95 43.14
C HIS A 643 16.67 12.47 43.29
N HIS A 644 17.61 11.55 43.04
CA HIS A 644 17.36 10.11 43.02
C HIS A 644 16.64 9.61 44.28
N GLU A 645 17.04 10.10 45.45
CA GLU A 645 16.49 9.75 46.76
C GLU A 645 15.01 10.11 46.93
N ASP A 646 14.45 10.98 46.09
CA ASP A 646 13.05 11.37 46.13
C ASP A 646 12.14 10.36 45.42
N PHE A 647 12.69 9.51 44.55
CA PHE A 647 11.91 8.60 43.73
C PHE A 647 11.86 7.18 44.31
N ASP A 648 10.67 6.57 44.24
CA ASP A 648 10.44 5.16 44.55
C ASP A 648 10.02 4.40 43.29
N PHE A 649 10.81 3.39 42.93
CA PHE A 649 10.56 2.52 41.78
C PHE A 649 9.80 1.27 42.23
N ILE A 650 8.50 1.25 41.96
CA ILE A 650 7.64 0.11 42.27
C ILE A 650 7.60 -0.81 41.05
N SER A 651 8.49 -1.81 41.03
CA SER A 651 8.53 -2.81 39.97
C SER A 651 7.27 -3.68 39.96
N GLY A 652 6.99 -4.35 38.82
CA GLY A 652 5.90 -5.33 38.74
C GLY A 652 6.01 -6.44 39.79
N THR A 653 7.23 -6.85 40.17
CA THR A 653 7.47 -7.83 41.25
C THR A 653 7.08 -7.27 42.62
N ARG A 654 7.43 -6.01 42.91
CA ARG A 654 7.03 -5.36 44.16
C ARG A 654 5.52 -5.11 44.21
N MET A 655 4.92 -4.71 43.09
CA MET A 655 3.48 -4.57 42.94
C MET A 655 2.74 -5.89 43.24
N ARG A 656 3.23 -6.99 42.65
CA ARG A 656 2.74 -8.36 42.92
C ARG A 656 2.83 -8.74 44.39
N LYS A 657 3.94 -8.40 45.05
CA LYS A 657 4.15 -8.68 46.47
C LYS A 657 3.17 -7.90 47.34
N LEU A 658 3.04 -6.59 47.12
CA LEU A 658 2.10 -5.73 47.85
C LEU A 658 0.65 -6.24 47.72
N ALA A 659 0.24 -6.58 46.50
CA ALA A 659 -1.12 -7.05 46.25
C ALA A 659 -1.43 -8.41 46.93
N ARG A 660 -0.45 -9.33 46.96
CA ARG A 660 -0.56 -10.61 47.69
C ARG A 660 -0.62 -10.42 49.20
N GLU A 661 0.21 -9.53 49.74
CA GLU A 661 0.25 -9.20 51.17
C GLU A 661 -0.94 -8.32 51.64
N GLY A 662 -1.86 -7.95 50.73
CA GLY A 662 -2.98 -7.07 51.04
C GLY A 662 -2.58 -5.63 51.40
N GLN A 663 -1.37 -5.22 51.01
CA GLN A 663 -0.84 -3.88 51.23
C GLN A 663 -1.16 -2.97 50.03
N ASN A 664 -1.43 -1.69 50.31
CA ASN A 664 -1.62 -0.70 49.26
C ASN A 664 -0.27 -0.11 48.83
N PRO A 665 -0.08 0.21 47.53
CA PRO A 665 1.02 1.06 47.10
C PRO A 665 0.82 2.47 47.69
N PRO A 666 1.85 3.34 47.61
CA PRO A 666 1.70 4.74 47.98
C PRO A 666 0.51 5.40 47.27
N GLU A 667 -0.21 6.26 47.99
CA GLU A 667 -1.31 7.05 47.45
C GLU A 667 -0.86 7.82 46.21
N GLY A 668 -1.64 7.80 45.13
CA GLY A 668 -1.28 8.47 43.87
C GLY A 668 -0.39 7.63 42.93
N PHE A 669 0.03 6.42 43.32
CA PHE A 669 0.71 5.48 42.41
C PHE A 669 -0.24 4.88 41.36
N MET A 670 -1.45 4.47 41.78
CA MET A 670 -2.47 3.88 40.94
C MET A 670 -3.86 4.23 41.50
N ALA A 671 -4.87 4.29 40.63
CA ALA A 671 -6.26 4.48 41.01
C ALA A 671 -6.73 3.38 42.01
N PRO A 672 -7.36 3.72 43.16
CA PRO A 672 -7.82 2.76 44.17
C PRO A 672 -8.70 1.60 43.68
N LYS A 673 -9.70 1.84 42.83
CA LYS A 673 -10.53 0.78 42.22
C LYS A 673 -9.67 -0.10 41.31
N ALA A 674 -8.78 0.51 40.54
CA ALA A 674 -7.87 -0.23 39.67
C ALA A 674 -6.89 -1.12 40.47
N TRP A 675 -6.41 -0.65 41.63
CA TRP A 675 -5.63 -1.45 42.57
C TRP A 675 -6.44 -2.62 43.13
N THR A 676 -7.71 -2.37 43.50
CA THR A 676 -8.62 -3.40 44.01
C THR A 676 -8.74 -4.57 43.02
N VAL A 677 -8.93 -4.28 41.72
CA VAL A 677 -8.97 -5.31 40.67
C VAL A 677 -7.69 -6.16 40.65
N LEU A 678 -6.52 -5.54 40.83
CA LEU A 678 -5.25 -6.29 40.90
C LEU A 678 -5.16 -7.15 42.17
N THR A 679 -5.63 -6.66 43.32
CA THR A 679 -5.65 -7.48 44.54
C THR A 679 -6.57 -8.68 44.42
N GLU A 680 -7.72 -8.54 43.75
CA GLU A 680 -8.63 -9.67 43.45
C GLU A 680 -7.96 -10.72 42.56
N TYR A 681 -7.28 -10.27 41.49
CA TYR A 681 -6.51 -11.15 40.63
C TYR A 681 -5.43 -11.91 41.43
N TYR A 682 -4.59 -11.20 42.17
CA TYR A 682 -3.48 -11.85 42.89
C TYR A 682 -3.96 -12.76 44.02
N LYS A 683 -5.07 -12.44 44.70
CA LYS A 683 -5.73 -13.35 45.65
C LYS A 683 -6.31 -14.58 44.97
N SER A 684 -6.74 -14.49 43.70
CA SER A 684 -7.23 -15.65 42.97
C SER A 684 -6.13 -16.66 42.64
N LEU A 685 -4.87 -16.20 42.48
CA LEU A 685 -3.71 -17.06 42.26
C LEU A 685 -3.26 -17.84 43.50
N GLU A 686 -3.61 -17.38 44.70
CA GLU A 686 -3.30 -18.11 45.96
C GLU A 686 -4.30 -19.23 46.25
N LYS A 687 -5.45 -19.23 45.55
CA LYS A 687 -6.51 -20.23 45.69
C LYS A 687 -6.49 -21.31 44.60
N ALA A 688 -5.72 -21.10 43.54
CA ALA A 688 -5.50 -22.04 42.43
C ALA A 688 -4.19 -22.79 42.66
#